data_AF-T0Q9W5-F1
#
_entry.id   AF-T0Q9W5-F1
#
_cell.length_a   1.000
_cell.length_b   1.000
_cell.length_c   1.000
_cell.angle_alpha   90.00
_cell.angle_beta   90.00
_cell.angle_gamma   90.00
#
_symmetry.space_group_name_H-M   'P 1'
#
loop_
_entity.id
_entity.type
_entity.pdbx_description
1 polymer ?
#
loop_
_entity_poly.entity_id
_entity_poly.type
_entity_poly.pdbx_seq_one_letter_code
_entity_poly.pdbx_strand_id
1 'polypeptide(L)'
;MAASLGPTEHDIDVDIPLTWRKVLLTVGSYFLFFTDIPRSGLGFATLPAGYVSATETTYVDFGPYHYPIITMLRLPNGSIVASSPTAKVWSYKFDTCSVGLRTLVTSRSMTSWDPCFLYAADCPATTVDPPTLFPMLDDVVSSIAQLPTAAWRINYLFADNINDFFSFGPFKERDWRSVMTHYVPTSRTRICDPTHLPRPCFCDQLWTNFGALGVEGIGWIVDDMQSKLRLQEDRIDNKTQRIDMAIVESFDDFRAWSGGVAKAYASPFDVVALLRVQNCSDVPARTNCSTVFLADYRYEGGVGRTNTLYWYGIAHALRLVGQMYNIVRACTLLAGCYYARCTEDKYLNASLRQRLLGALCTGLRIPAQVIIYGSWLPVLLFAIAHLIDSPFLYFTIYMDLGTLNGSTRFVPSQIYTFWVLLTCHMRNVWVLSLVTKGILLAVDRHRRQTILGFRGYLLPVVSFLSVLFEIRLIVLRNTHVLRIVPAHPSGLTLFVRELHSIPSNFKFWGVYSDVKNLFISWCAVYLVFGGLLGQPLSFHTNVPNSVLRFGSRSMFSTSWHTVAPHGSLYHSRVQCHGRVSAARRSLHALVHIAWMTDPLQYVLLLWTQPVVFRYRVAPSNHIIYHALPWRELRRLHGDVDHLEGVGQALLMKLPWRERIYCQ
;
A
#
# COMPACT_ATOMS: atom_id res chain seq x y z
N MET A 1 10.51 9.62 -68.17
CA MET A 1 11.51 10.25 -67.28
C MET A 1 10.89 10.43 -65.90
N ALA A 2 11.09 9.45 -65.01
CA ALA A 2 10.69 9.57 -63.62
C ALA A 2 11.82 10.31 -62.88
N ALA A 3 11.54 11.52 -62.39
CA ALA A 3 12.49 12.27 -61.58
C ALA A 3 12.85 11.43 -60.35
N SER A 4 14.14 11.10 -60.23
CA SER A 4 14.70 10.48 -59.05
C SER A 4 14.60 11.49 -57.89
N LEU A 5 13.52 11.38 -57.11
CA LEU A 5 13.44 12.01 -55.79
C LEU A 5 14.66 11.51 -55.00
N GLY A 6 15.60 12.43 -54.74
CA GLY A 6 16.75 12.22 -53.87
C GLY A 6 16.32 11.76 -52.46
N PRO A 7 17.27 11.42 -51.58
CA PRO A 7 16.94 11.00 -50.23
C PRO A 7 16.09 12.10 -49.56
N THR A 8 14.83 11.78 -49.24
CA THR A 8 13.94 12.66 -48.49
C THR A 8 14.65 13.10 -47.22
N GLU A 9 14.92 14.39 -47.11
CA GLU A 9 15.49 15.01 -45.92
C GLU A 9 14.57 14.69 -44.74
N HIS A 10 15.14 14.11 -43.68
CA HIS A 10 14.39 13.68 -42.50
C HIS A 10 14.54 14.76 -41.44
N ASP A 11 13.42 15.25 -40.91
CA ASP A 11 13.40 16.26 -39.86
C ASP A 11 12.54 15.78 -38.71
N ILE A 12 13.16 15.61 -37.53
CA ILE A 12 12.51 15.20 -36.28
C ILE A 12 11.27 16.06 -35.97
N ASP A 13 11.29 17.36 -36.31
CA ASP A 13 10.17 18.24 -36.02
C ASP A 13 8.92 17.95 -36.84
N VAL A 14 9.11 17.64 -38.12
CA VAL A 14 8.05 17.34 -39.09
C VAL A 14 7.57 15.90 -38.92
N ASP A 15 8.52 14.99 -38.75
CA ASP A 15 8.30 13.55 -38.68
C ASP A 15 7.60 13.11 -37.38
N ILE A 16 7.88 13.77 -36.27
CA ILE A 16 7.34 13.44 -34.94
C ILE A 16 6.72 14.69 -34.32
N PRO A 17 5.46 15.00 -34.65
CA PRO A 17 4.81 16.20 -34.14
C PRO A 17 4.66 16.14 -32.62
N LEU A 18 4.95 17.28 -32.00
CA LEU A 18 4.78 17.51 -30.57
C LEU A 18 3.36 17.97 -30.28
N THR A 19 2.50 17.03 -29.89
CA THR A 19 1.12 17.34 -29.50
C THR A 19 1.04 17.81 -28.06
N TRP A 20 0.09 18.69 -27.71
CA TRP A 20 -0.13 19.14 -26.34
C TRP A 20 -0.31 18.01 -25.33
N ARG A 21 -0.99 16.92 -25.73
CA ARG A 21 -1.16 15.71 -24.89
C ARG A 21 0.18 15.09 -24.48
N LYS A 22 1.13 14.98 -25.42
CA LYS A 22 2.49 14.46 -25.14
C LYS A 22 3.22 15.40 -24.17
N VAL A 23 3.14 16.71 -24.39
CA VAL A 23 3.77 17.70 -23.51
C VAL A 23 3.22 17.57 -22.09
N LEU A 24 1.90 17.58 -21.92
CA LEU A 24 1.27 17.45 -20.61
C LEU A 24 1.64 16.14 -19.90
N LEU A 25 1.61 15.01 -20.61
CA LEU A 25 1.96 13.71 -20.03
C LEU A 25 3.45 13.64 -19.63
N THR A 26 4.34 14.15 -20.46
CA THR A 26 5.79 14.16 -20.19
C THR A 26 6.12 15.09 -19.03
N VAL A 27 5.61 16.33 -19.04
CA VAL A 27 5.82 17.30 -17.96
C VAL A 27 5.22 16.81 -16.66
N GLY A 28 3.99 16.30 -16.67
CA GLY A 28 3.34 15.72 -15.49
C GLY A 28 4.10 14.52 -14.92
N SER A 29 4.61 13.64 -15.78
CA SER A 29 5.41 12.49 -15.34
C SER A 29 6.72 12.90 -14.68
N TYR A 30 7.45 13.86 -15.26
CA TYR A 30 8.66 14.39 -14.65
C TYR A 30 8.37 15.16 -13.36
N PHE A 31 7.30 15.94 -13.32
CA PHE A 31 6.89 16.66 -12.11
C PHE A 31 6.62 15.68 -10.96
N LEU A 32 5.80 14.65 -11.19
CA LEU A 32 5.52 13.62 -10.18
C LEU A 32 6.79 12.88 -9.74
N PHE A 33 7.68 12.59 -10.69
CA PHE A 33 8.93 11.87 -10.41
C PHE A 33 9.93 12.73 -9.60
N PHE A 34 10.18 13.98 -10.01
CA PHE A 34 11.12 14.86 -9.31
C PHE A 34 10.60 15.31 -7.94
N THR A 35 9.28 15.39 -7.78
CA THR A 35 8.65 15.71 -6.49
C THR A 35 8.45 14.49 -5.61
N ASP A 36 8.76 13.26 -6.03
CA ASP A 36 8.53 12.05 -5.22
C ASP A 36 9.17 12.16 -3.83
N ILE A 37 10.48 12.37 -3.77
CA ILE A 37 11.21 12.47 -2.49
C ILE A 37 10.84 13.73 -1.70
N PRO A 38 10.81 14.95 -2.28
CA PRO A 38 10.38 16.14 -1.54
C PRO A 38 8.97 16.03 -0.95
N ARG A 39 8.04 15.35 -1.63
CA ARG A 39 6.64 15.21 -1.20
C ARG A 39 6.42 14.08 -0.20
N SER A 40 7.13 12.97 -0.35
CA SER A 40 6.84 11.72 0.36
C SER A 40 7.96 11.24 1.29
N GLY A 41 9.09 11.96 1.32
CA GLY A 41 10.23 11.63 2.17
C GLY A 41 11.03 10.42 1.70
N LEU A 42 12.09 10.09 2.44
CA LEU A 42 13.03 9.01 2.11
C LEU A 42 12.77 7.71 2.88
N GLY A 43 11.76 7.67 3.75
CA GLY A 43 11.42 6.56 4.63
C GLY A 43 11.01 7.07 6.02
N PHE A 44 10.91 6.16 6.98
CA PHE A 44 10.54 6.49 8.36
C PHE A 44 11.79 6.72 9.22
N ALA A 45 12.15 7.99 9.42
CA ALA A 45 13.22 8.37 10.35
C ALA A 45 12.75 8.38 11.83
N THR A 46 11.45 8.61 12.02
CA THR A 46 10.76 8.62 13.32
C THR A 46 9.43 7.87 13.19
N LEU A 47 8.80 7.58 14.31
CA LEU A 47 7.42 7.09 14.30
C LEU A 47 6.46 8.16 13.71
N PRO A 48 5.36 7.74 13.07
CA PRO A 48 4.30 8.64 12.63
C PRO A 48 3.75 9.51 13.76
N ALA A 49 3.22 10.67 13.41
CA ALA A 49 2.59 11.56 14.38
C ALA A 49 1.39 10.88 15.05
N GLY A 50 1.33 10.95 16.38
CA GLY A 50 0.29 10.28 17.19
C GLY A 50 0.72 8.93 17.76
N TYR A 51 1.82 8.34 17.29
CA TYR A 51 2.36 7.13 17.90
C TYR A 51 3.27 7.50 19.08
N VAL A 52 3.05 6.85 20.22
CA VAL A 52 3.82 7.10 21.45
C VAL A 52 4.77 5.92 21.68
N SER A 53 6.07 6.19 21.73
CA SER A 53 7.07 5.16 21.99
C SER A 53 7.00 4.72 23.45
N ALA A 54 6.78 3.41 23.67
CA ALA A 54 6.87 2.81 25.00
C ALA A 54 8.30 2.29 25.28
N THR A 55 8.98 1.77 24.26
CA THR A 55 10.39 1.34 24.27
C THR A 55 11.06 1.72 22.95
N GLU A 56 12.29 1.27 22.69
CA GLU A 56 12.99 1.51 21.42
C GLU A 56 12.32 0.85 20.22
N THR A 57 11.51 -0.20 20.45
CA THR A 57 10.85 -0.96 19.37
C THR A 57 9.35 -1.09 19.53
N THR A 58 8.80 -0.76 20.71
CA THR A 58 7.37 -0.88 21.02
C THR A 58 6.74 0.50 21.12
N TYR A 59 5.56 0.66 20.55
CA TYR A 59 4.84 1.93 20.49
C TYR A 59 3.34 1.69 20.58
N VAL A 60 2.58 2.71 20.96
CA VAL A 60 1.13 2.73 20.84
C VAL A 60 0.77 3.19 19.44
N ASP A 61 0.01 2.37 18.71
CA ASP A 61 -0.39 2.59 17.32
C ASP A 61 -1.82 3.13 17.19
N PHE A 62 -2.66 2.90 18.21
CA PHE A 62 -4.06 3.29 18.27
C PHE A 62 -4.48 3.50 19.73
N GLY A 63 -5.22 4.58 19.97
CA GLY A 63 -5.66 4.96 21.30
C GLY A 63 -4.48 5.34 22.23
N PRO A 64 -4.57 5.04 23.53
CA PRO A 64 -5.68 4.36 24.19
C PRO A 64 -6.92 5.24 24.37
N TYR A 65 -8.10 4.63 24.38
CA TYR A 65 -9.39 5.30 24.57
C TYR A 65 -10.14 4.72 25.76
N HIS A 66 -10.84 5.57 26.50
CA HIS A 66 -11.79 5.17 27.53
C HIS A 66 -13.11 5.92 27.30
N TYR A 67 -14.22 5.21 27.23
CA TYR A 67 -15.52 5.85 26.98
C TYR A 67 -16.71 5.00 27.47
N PRO A 68 -17.81 5.63 27.91
CA PRO A 68 -19.07 4.92 28.17
C PRO A 68 -19.81 4.62 26.86
N ILE A 69 -20.42 3.44 26.77
CA ILE A 69 -21.34 3.10 25.68
C ILE A 69 -22.76 3.55 26.02
N ILE A 70 -23.27 3.08 27.16
CA ILE A 70 -24.61 3.38 27.64
C ILE A 70 -24.69 3.16 29.14
N THR A 71 -25.47 4.00 29.80
CA THR A 71 -25.88 3.83 31.18
C THR A 71 -27.39 3.68 31.21
N MET A 72 -27.92 2.70 31.93
CA MET A 72 -29.33 2.35 31.97
C MET A 72 -29.82 2.21 33.42
N LEU A 73 -30.99 2.77 33.68
CA LEU A 73 -31.68 2.74 34.97
C LEU A 73 -33.08 2.16 34.78
N ARG A 74 -33.40 1.08 35.49
CA ARG A 74 -34.75 0.53 35.58
C ARG A 74 -35.50 1.27 36.67
N LEU A 75 -36.54 2.00 36.28
CA LEU A 75 -37.43 2.70 37.20
C LEU A 75 -38.39 1.71 37.91
N PRO A 76 -39.00 2.10 39.04
CA PRO A 76 -39.93 1.24 39.79
C PRO A 76 -41.14 0.77 38.99
N ASN A 77 -41.55 1.52 37.96
CA ASN A 77 -42.62 1.16 37.03
C ASN A 77 -42.18 0.11 35.97
N GLY A 78 -40.93 -0.35 36.02
CA GLY A 78 -40.35 -1.29 35.07
C GLY A 78 -39.78 -0.66 33.79
N SER A 79 -39.99 0.64 33.54
CA SER A 79 -39.44 1.31 32.36
C SER A 79 -37.95 1.53 32.49
N ILE A 80 -37.20 1.36 31.39
CA ILE A 80 -35.75 1.56 31.36
C ILE A 80 -35.46 2.94 30.76
N VAL A 81 -34.81 3.79 31.56
CA VAL A 81 -34.29 5.09 31.13
C VAL A 81 -32.80 4.95 30.90
N ALA A 82 -32.30 5.46 29.78
CA ALA A 82 -30.90 5.37 29.43
C ALA A 82 -30.26 6.74 29.18
N SER A 83 -28.94 6.82 29.31
CA SER A 83 -28.16 8.03 29.01
C SER A 83 -28.23 8.45 27.54
N SER A 84 -28.52 7.50 26.66
CA SER A 84 -28.79 7.70 25.24
C SER A 84 -30.09 6.98 24.89
N PRO A 85 -30.95 7.54 24.01
CA PRO A 85 -32.20 6.89 23.61
C PRO A 85 -31.97 5.50 22.99
N THR A 86 -30.85 5.31 22.29
CA THR A 86 -30.45 4.01 21.70
C THR A 86 -28.93 3.81 21.81
N ALA A 87 -28.48 2.56 21.78
CA ALA A 87 -27.07 2.20 21.64
C ALA A 87 -26.75 1.76 20.21
N LYS A 88 -25.50 1.89 19.76
CA LYS A 88 -25.10 1.45 18.43
C LYS A 88 -24.91 -0.08 18.39
N VAL A 89 -25.43 -0.73 17.35
CA VAL A 89 -25.17 -2.15 17.09
C VAL A 89 -23.67 -2.41 16.92
N TRP A 90 -22.94 -1.42 16.41
CA TRP A 90 -21.48 -1.45 16.26
C TRP A 90 -20.76 -1.99 17.50
N SER A 91 -21.05 -1.43 18.69
CA SER A 91 -20.38 -1.75 19.96
C SER A 91 -20.57 -3.20 20.44
N TYR A 92 -21.59 -3.88 19.91
CA TYR A 92 -21.97 -5.24 20.32
C TYR A 92 -21.81 -6.29 19.21
N LYS A 93 -21.58 -5.87 17.95
CA LYS A 93 -21.39 -6.77 16.79
C LYS A 93 -20.05 -6.60 16.08
N PHE A 94 -19.73 -5.37 15.68
CA PHE A 94 -18.68 -5.09 14.69
C PHE A 94 -17.36 -4.63 15.33
N ASP A 95 -17.46 -4.02 16.50
CA ASP A 95 -16.31 -3.56 17.28
C ASP A 95 -15.45 -4.74 17.77
N THR A 96 -14.13 -4.57 17.84
CA THR A 96 -13.23 -5.55 18.49
C THR A 96 -13.61 -5.78 19.95
N CYS A 97 -14.06 -4.73 20.65
CA CYS A 97 -14.50 -4.83 22.02
C CYS A 97 -15.72 -5.74 22.20
N SER A 98 -16.49 -6.01 21.13
CA SER A 98 -17.63 -6.93 21.18
C SER A 98 -17.22 -8.40 21.18
N VAL A 99 -16.01 -8.71 20.71
CA VAL A 99 -15.55 -10.08 20.50
C VAL A 99 -15.45 -10.83 21.83
N GLY A 100 -14.94 -10.18 22.88
CA GLY A 100 -14.89 -10.75 24.24
C GLY A 100 -16.28 -11.10 24.78
N LEU A 101 -17.23 -10.17 24.69
CA LEU A 101 -18.62 -10.39 25.11
C LEU A 101 -19.28 -11.54 24.34
N ARG A 102 -19.17 -11.55 23.01
CA ARG A 102 -19.76 -12.58 22.16
C ARG A 102 -19.14 -13.96 22.39
N THR A 103 -17.86 -14.02 22.75
CA THR A 103 -17.18 -15.26 23.15
C THR A 103 -17.83 -15.85 24.39
N LEU A 104 -18.01 -15.02 25.42
CA LEU A 104 -18.67 -15.44 26.65
C LEU A 104 -20.11 -15.92 26.37
N VAL A 105 -20.90 -15.11 25.69
CA VAL A 105 -22.30 -15.42 25.32
C VAL A 105 -22.40 -16.76 24.59
N THR A 106 -21.55 -16.97 23.58
CA THR A 106 -21.54 -18.20 22.77
C THR A 106 -21.08 -19.40 23.59
N SER A 107 -20.01 -19.25 24.38
CA SER A 107 -19.48 -20.34 25.21
C SER A 107 -20.42 -20.78 26.33
N ARG A 108 -21.29 -19.88 26.79
CA ARG A 108 -22.28 -20.11 27.86
C ARG A 108 -23.69 -20.35 27.36
N SER A 109 -23.91 -20.33 26.04
CA SER A 109 -25.23 -20.52 25.41
C SER A 109 -26.33 -19.60 26.00
N MET A 110 -26.03 -18.31 26.15
CA MET A 110 -27.00 -17.35 26.70
C MET A 110 -28.12 -17.06 25.69
N THR A 111 -29.37 -17.20 26.11
CA THR A 111 -30.55 -17.05 25.24
C THR A 111 -31.09 -15.63 25.15
N SER A 112 -30.75 -14.75 26.10
CA SER A 112 -31.17 -13.35 26.10
C SER A 112 -30.46 -12.50 25.05
N TRP A 113 -29.32 -12.98 24.53
CA TRP A 113 -28.53 -12.27 23.54
C TRP A 113 -29.18 -12.34 22.16
N ASP A 114 -29.39 -11.18 21.53
CA ASP A 114 -29.99 -11.15 20.20
C ASP A 114 -29.10 -11.90 19.18
N PRO A 115 -29.64 -12.87 18.43
CA PRO A 115 -28.91 -13.63 17.41
C PRO A 115 -28.20 -12.76 16.37
N CYS A 116 -28.70 -11.54 16.13
CA CYS A 116 -28.10 -10.64 15.14
C CYS A 116 -26.67 -10.21 15.52
N PHE A 117 -26.38 -10.05 16.82
CA PHE A 117 -25.04 -9.70 17.31
C PHE A 117 -24.05 -10.86 17.16
N LEU A 118 -24.53 -12.11 17.17
CA LEU A 118 -23.70 -13.30 16.99
C LEU A 118 -23.47 -13.66 15.51
N TYR A 119 -23.90 -12.82 14.57
CA TYR A 119 -23.89 -13.10 13.12
C TYR A 119 -24.74 -14.32 12.71
N ALA A 120 -25.67 -14.76 13.57
CA ALA A 120 -26.62 -15.82 13.25
C ALA A 120 -27.81 -15.31 12.41
N ALA A 121 -28.08 -14.00 12.46
CA ALA A 121 -29.09 -13.31 11.66
C ALA A 121 -28.65 -11.88 11.32
N ASP A 122 -29.35 -11.25 10.36
CA ASP A 122 -29.17 -9.84 10.05
C ASP A 122 -29.80 -8.94 11.12
N CYS A 123 -29.15 -7.80 11.41
CA CYS A 123 -29.68 -6.84 12.36
C CYS A 123 -30.81 -6.03 11.71
N PRO A 124 -31.98 -5.88 12.36
CA PRO A 124 -33.09 -5.12 11.80
C PRO A 124 -32.80 -3.61 11.70
N ALA A 125 -31.90 -3.10 12.55
CA ALA A 125 -31.50 -1.70 12.60
C ALA A 125 -30.00 -1.56 12.90
N THR A 126 -29.47 -0.35 12.76
CA THR A 126 -28.08 0.01 13.12
C THR A 126 -27.92 0.41 14.59
N THR A 127 -29.04 0.55 15.31
CA THR A 127 -29.12 0.86 16.75
C THR A 127 -29.99 -0.16 17.46
N VAL A 128 -29.79 -0.32 18.78
CA VAL A 128 -30.55 -1.20 19.66
C VAL A 128 -31.16 -0.40 20.80
N ASP A 129 -32.39 -0.74 21.15
CA ASP A 129 -33.14 -0.06 22.22
C ASP A 129 -32.70 -0.54 23.61
N PRO A 130 -32.65 0.36 24.62
CA PRO A 130 -32.27 0.01 25.98
C PRO A 130 -33.05 -1.16 26.62
N PRO A 131 -34.38 -1.31 26.38
CA PRO A 131 -35.13 -2.45 26.93
C PRO A 131 -34.67 -3.81 26.46
N THR A 132 -34.14 -3.91 25.23
CA THR A 132 -33.57 -5.15 24.68
C THR A 132 -32.16 -5.36 25.22
N LEU A 133 -31.36 -4.29 25.32
CA LEU A 133 -29.97 -4.36 25.72
C LEU A 133 -29.77 -4.61 27.23
N PHE A 134 -30.66 -4.10 28.08
CA PHE A 134 -30.57 -4.25 29.52
C PHE A 134 -30.51 -5.71 30.00
N PRO A 135 -31.47 -6.60 29.64
CA PRO A 135 -31.43 -8.00 30.05
C PRO A 135 -30.21 -8.73 29.47
N MET A 136 -29.78 -8.40 28.25
CA MET A 136 -28.58 -8.99 27.64
C MET A 136 -27.32 -8.77 28.49
N LEU A 137 -27.10 -7.52 28.92
CA LEU A 137 -25.92 -7.19 29.72
C LEU A 137 -26.04 -7.69 31.16
N ASP A 138 -27.25 -7.67 31.73
CA ASP A 138 -27.49 -8.22 33.08
C ASP A 138 -27.21 -9.72 33.15
N ASP A 139 -27.57 -10.48 32.13
CA ASP A 139 -27.28 -11.92 32.02
C ASP A 139 -25.79 -12.18 31.87
N VAL A 140 -25.05 -11.33 31.13
CA VAL A 140 -23.59 -11.40 31.06
C VAL A 140 -22.96 -11.22 32.44
N VAL A 141 -23.36 -10.19 33.19
CA VAL A 141 -22.84 -9.95 34.55
C VAL A 141 -23.20 -11.11 35.48
N SER A 142 -24.43 -11.63 35.38
CA SER A 142 -24.90 -12.77 36.17
C SER A 142 -24.12 -14.05 35.87
N SER A 143 -23.82 -14.32 34.60
CA SER A 143 -23.04 -15.48 34.20
C SER A 143 -21.58 -15.39 34.66
N ILE A 144 -20.98 -14.20 34.60
CA ILE A 144 -19.63 -13.97 35.12
C ILE A 144 -19.64 -14.13 36.65
N ALA A 145 -20.67 -13.66 37.35
CA ALA A 145 -20.78 -13.85 38.79
C ALA A 145 -20.85 -15.34 39.21
N GLN A 146 -21.46 -16.20 38.39
CA GLN A 146 -21.55 -17.65 38.63
C GLN A 146 -20.22 -18.38 38.38
N LEU A 147 -19.46 -17.98 37.36
CA LEU A 147 -18.11 -18.47 37.12
C LEU A 147 -17.15 -17.30 36.95
N PRO A 148 -16.64 -16.74 38.07
CA PRO A 148 -15.87 -15.50 38.10
C PRO A 148 -14.70 -15.46 37.11
N THR A 149 -14.03 -16.60 36.96
CA THR A 149 -12.79 -16.69 36.19
C THR A 149 -12.89 -17.78 35.15
N ALA A 150 -12.85 -17.36 33.90
CA ALA A 150 -12.81 -18.21 32.74
C ALA A 150 -11.88 -17.58 31.72
N ALA A 151 -11.21 -18.42 30.94
CA ALA A 151 -10.28 -18.01 29.91
C ALA A 151 -10.56 -18.80 28.64
N TRP A 152 -10.51 -18.10 27.50
CA TRP A 152 -10.69 -18.67 26.18
C TRP A 152 -9.64 -18.16 25.22
N ARG A 153 -9.34 -19.01 24.25
CA ARG A 153 -8.64 -18.66 23.03
C ARG A 153 -9.62 -18.67 21.88
N ILE A 154 -9.63 -17.60 21.11
CA ILE A 154 -10.59 -17.41 20.03
C ILE A 154 -9.90 -17.16 18.70
N ASN A 155 -10.51 -17.68 17.65
CA ASN A 155 -10.20 -17.35 16.27
C ASN A 155 -11.41 -16.67 15.66
N TYR A 156 -11.23 -15.47 15.12
CA TYR A 156 -12.30 -14.67 14.56
C TYR A 156 -11.86 -14.03 13.22
N LEU A 157 -12.83 -13.67 12.39
CA LEU A 157 -12.56 -12.89 11.17
C LEU A 157 -12.18 -11.46 11.54
N PHE A 158 -11.34 -10.82 10.73
CA PHE A 158 -11.00 -9.40 10.93
C PHE A 158 -10.97 -8.65 9.59
N ALA A 159 -12.06 -8.78 8.83
CA ALA A 159 -12.18 -8.09 7.54
C ALA A 159 -12.70 -6.67 7.75
N ASP A 160 -12.10 -5.68 7.09
CA ASP A 160 -12.59 -4.29 7.15
C ASP A 160 -12.19 -3.36 6.00
N ASN A 161 -11.36 -3.81 5.07
CA ASN A 161 -10.98 -3.05 3.89
C ASN A 161 -11.37 -3.78 2.59
N ILE A 162 -11.28 -3.06 1.48
CA ILE A 162 -11.60 -3.61 0.16
C ILE A 162 -10.63 -4.77 -0.19
N ASN A 163 -9.37 -4.70 0.24
CA ASN A 163 -8.39 -5.77 0.07
C ASN A 163 -8.84 -7.12 0.67
N ASP A 164 -9.51 -7.10 1.82
CA ASP A 164 -9.99 -8.29 2.52
C ASP A 164 -11.16 -8.95 1.77
N PHE A 165 -11.99 -8.16 1.08
CA PHE A 165 -13.10 -8.66 0.25
C PHE A 165 -12.61 -9.59 -0.87
N PHE A 166 -11.45 -9.29 -1.46
CA PHE A 166 -10.83 -10.11 -2.51
C PHE A 166 -10.00 -11.28 -1.96
N SER A 167 -9.98 -11.50 -0.65
CA SER A 167 -9.24 -12.60 -0.03
C SER A 167 -10.12 -13.84 0.13
N PHE A 168 -9.64 -14.99 -0.34
CA PHE A 168 -10.41 -16.24 -0.40
C PHE A 168 -9.73 -17.41 0.33
N GLY A 169 -10.55 -18.37 0.78
CA GLY A 169 -10.10 -19.60 1.43
C GLY A 169 -9.20 -19.34 2.67
N PRO A 170 -7.96 -19.89 2.70
CA PRO A 170 -7.04 -19.72 3.83
C PRO A 170 -6.45 -18.32 3.95
N PHE A 171 -6.58 -17.48 2.91
CA PHE A 171 -6.11 -16.09 2.91
C PHE A 171 -7.13 -15.11 3.49
N LYS A 172 -8.32 -15.58 3.89
CA LYS A 172 -9.29 -14.74 4.59
C LYS A 172 -8.66 -14.20 5.87
N GLU A 173 -8.84 -12.92 6.08
CA GLU A 173 -8.27 -12.22 7.22
C GLU A 173 -8.86 -12.74 8.54
N ARG A 174 -7.99 -13.30 9.37
CA ARG A 174 -8.31 -13.93 10.65
C ARG A 174 -7.30 -13.48 11.68
N ASP A 175 -7.76 -13.37 12.92
CA ASP A 175 -6.89 -13.14 14.05
C ASP A 175 -7.20 -14.09 15.19
N TRP A 176 -6.27 -14.13 16.13
CA TRP A 176 -6.39 -14.90 17.34
C TRP A 176 -6.23 -14.02 18.57
N ARG A 177 -7.18 -14.17 19.49
CA ARG A 177 -7.28 -13.37 20.70
C ARG A 177 -7.49 -14.23 21.94
N SER A 178 -7.04 -13.74 23.07
CA SER A 178 -7.28 -14.30 24.39
C SER A 178 -8.38 -13.48 25.05
N VAL A 179 -9.36 -14.15 25.65
CA VAL A 179 -10.47 -13.52 26.37
C VAL A 179 -10.51 -14.08 27.78
N MET A 180 -10.62 -13.21 28.79
CA MET A 180 -10.77 -13.63 30.18
C MET A 180 -11.82 -12.80 30.88
N THR A 181 -12.47 -13.42 31.87
CA THR A 181 -13.50 -12.75 32.69
C THR A 181 -13.06 -12.68 34.13
N HIS A 182 -13.45 -11.60 34.80
CA HIS A 182 -13.24 -11.37 36.22
C HIS A 182 -14.48 -10.75 36.85
N TYR A 183 -14.76 -11.12 38.10
CA TYR A 183 -15.90 -10.62 38.85
C TYR A 183 -15.44 -9.87 40.09
N VAL A 184 -15.93 -8.64 40.26
CA VAL A 184 -15.63 -7.76 41.39
C VAL A 184 -16.91 -7.63 42.21
N PRO A 185 -17.00 -8.31 43.38
CA PRO A 185 -18.25 -8.41 44.13
C PRO A 185 -18.59 -7.14 44.93
N THR A 186 -17.58 -6.30 45.22
CA THR A 186 -17.72 -5.06 46.00
C THR A 186 -16.66 -4.05 45.58
N SER A 187 -16.93 -2.76 45.78
CA SER A 187 -15.98 -1.65 45.60
C SER A 187 -14.73 -1.73 46.48
N ARG A 188 -14.83 -2.43 47.62
CA ARG A 188 -13.71 -2.63 48.57
C ARG A 188 -12.70 -3.64 48.03
N THR A 189 -13.10 -4.49 47.09
CA THR A 189 -12.22 -5.45 46.45
C THR A 189 -11.30 -4.70 45.49
N ARG A 190 -10.01 -4.64 45.82
CA ARG A 190 -9.00 -4.06 44.95
C ARG A 190 -8.78 -4.98 43.74
N ILE A 191 -9.14 -4.49 42.56
CA ILE A 191 -9.11 -5.25 41.30
C ILE A 191 -7.74 -5.89 41.03
N CYS A 192 -6.65 -5.16 41.28
CA CYS A 192 -5.27 -5.62 41.04
C CYS A 192 -4.49 -5.90 42.32
N ASP A 193 -5.16 -6.32 43.40
CA ASP A 193 -4.47 -6.72 44.62
C ASP A 193 -3.59 -7.96 44.35
N PRO A 194 -2.27 -7.91 44.63
CA PRO A 194 -1.40 -9.07 44.42
C PRO A 194 -1.76 -10.28 45.29
N THR A 195 -2.52 -10.07 46.37
CA THR A 195 -2.93 -11.14 47.30
C THR A 195 -4.20 -11.87 46.86
N HIS A 196 -4.99 -11.30 45.95
CA HIS A 196 -6.23 -11.89 45.47
C HIS A 196 -5.98 -12.67 44.18
N LEU A 197 -6.09 -14.00 44.25
CA LEU A 197 -6.06 -14.86 43.06
C LEU A 197 -7.44 -15.49 42.86
N PRO A 198 -7.94 -15.54 41.62
CA PRO A 198 -7.35 -15.01 40.38
C PRO A 198 -7.54 -13.49 40.20
N ARG A 199 -6.53 -12.81 39.64
CA ARG A 199 -6.56 -11.38 39.30
C ARG A 199 -6.60 -11.16 37.77
N PRO A 200 -7.09 -10.01 37.29
CA PRO A 200 -7.00 -9.66 35.88
C PRO A 200 -5.57 -9.64 35.37
N CYS A 201 -5.36 -10.16 34.17
CA CYS A 201 -4.02 -10.25 33.58
C CYS A 201 -3.50 -8.88 33.20
N PHE A 202 -4.39 -7.96 32.80
CA PHE A 202 -4.03 -6.59 32.53
C PHE A 202 -3.35 -5.88 33.72
N CYS A 203 -3.53 -6.35 34.96
CA CYS A 203 -2.87 -5.75 36.13
C CYS A 203 -1.34 -5.75 36.03
N ASP A 204 -0.76 -6.69 35.29
CA ASP A 204 0.69 -6.79 35.07
C ASP A 204 1.14 -6.18 33.73
N GLN A 205 0.21 -5.56 32.98
CA GLN A 205 0.45 -5.13 31.62
C GLN A 205 0.79 -3.64 31.53
N LEU A 206 1.83 -3.32 30.75
CA LEU A 206 2.34 -1.96 30.59
C LEU A 206 1.33 -1.03 29.90
N TRP A 207 0.46 -1.57 29.04
CA TRP A 207 -0.52 -0.79 28.29
C TRP A 207 -1.69 -0.26 29.13
N THR A 208 -1.78 -0.64 30.42
CA THR A 208 -2.88 -0.20 31.31
C THR A 208 -2.70 1.18 31.92
N ASN A 209 -1.48 1.74 31.86
CA ASN A 209 -1.20 3.10 32.32
C ASN A 209 -1.43 4.11 31.20
N PHE A 210 -2.69 4.47 30.98
CA PHE A 210 -3.08 5.42 29.93
C PHE A 210 -2.45 6.80 30.11
N GLY A 211 -2.22 7.23 31.35
CA GLY A 211 -1.52 8.48 31.65
C GLY A 211 -0.08 8.49 31.15
N ALA A 212 0.66 7.39 31.35
CA ALA A 212 2.01 7.24 30.81
C ALA A 212 2.03 7.15 29.27
N LEU A 213 0.92 6.71 28.67
CA LEU A 213 0.74 6.66 27.21
C LEU A 213 0.21 7.98 26.62
N GLY A 214 0.10 9.04 27.43
CA GLY A 214 -0.24 10.39 26.98
C GLY A 214 -1.73 10.71 26.94
N VAL A 215 -2.59 9.91 27.59
CA VAL A 215 -4.01 10.23 27.73
C VAL A 215 -4.22 11.17 28.93
N GLU A 216 -4.77 12.35 28.67
CA GLU A 216 -5.09 13.30 29.74
C GLU A 216 -6.31 12.85 30.55
N GLY A 217 -6.26 13.03 31.88
CA GLY A 217 -7.40 12.80 32.77
C GLY A 217 -7.59 11.38 33.28
N ILE A 218 -6.79 10.41 32.83
CA ILE A 218 -6.79 9.03 33.33
C ILE A 218 -5.35 8.56 33.56
N GLY A 219 -5.10 7.96 34.73
CA GLY A 219 -3.84 7.28 35.04
C GLY A 219 -3.89 5.83 34.59
N TRP A 220 -4.12 4.92 35.53
CA TRP A 220 -4.34 3.51 35.25
C TRP A 220 -5.81 3.21 34.99
N ILE A 221 -6.11 2.28 34.06
CA ILE A 221 -7.51 1.87 33.81
C ILE A 221 -8.19 1.31 35.06
N VAL A 222 -7.41 0.68 35.94
CA VAL A 222 -7.88 0.11 37.22
C VAL A 222 -8.39 1.20 38.15
N ASP A 223 -7.67 2.32 38.23
CA ASP A 223 -8.02 3.43 39.10
C ASP A 223 -9.32 4.07 38.63
N ASP A 224 -9.52 4.17 37.32
CA ASP A 224 -10.78 4.66 36.72
C ASP A 224 -11.95 3.68 36.95
N MET A 225 -11.74 2.38 36.81
CA MET A 225 -12.77 1.39 37.15
C MET A 225 -13.14 1.43 38.64
N GLN A 226 -12.15 1.50 39.53
CA GLN A 226 -12.38 1.60 40.98
C GLN A 226 -12.99 2.93 41.39
N SER A 227 -12.66 4.04 40.72
CA SER A 227 -13.28 5.34 41.00
C SER A 227 -14.77 5.31 40.61
N LYS A 228 -15.12 4.73 39.46
CA LYS A 228 -16.51 4.55 39.02
C LYS A 228 -17.31 3.66 39.96
N LEU A 229 -16.71 2.57 40.46
CA LEU A 229 -17.32 1.73 41.49
C LEU A 229 -17.61 2.52 42.77
N ARG A 230 -16.62 3.26 43.30
CA ARG A 230 -16.78 4.06 44.53
C ARG A 230 -17.82 5.17 44.37
N LEU A 231 -17.78 5.90 43.25
CA LEU A 231 -18.74 6.95 42.94
C LEU A 231 -20.19 6.46 42.85
N GLN A 232 -20.40 5.20 42.46
CA GLN A 232 -21.72 4.59 42.47
C GLN A 232 -22.07 3.99 43.83
N GLU A 233 -21.11 3.46 44.58
CA GLU A 233 -21.33 3.04 45.97
C GLU A 233 -21.85 4.20 46.83
N ASP A 234 -21.32 5.41 46.64
CA ASP A 234 -21.75 6.61 47.36
C ASP A 234 -23.20 7.03 47.06
N ARG A 235 -23.81 6.49 45.99
CA ARG A 235 -25.16 6.83 45.53
C ARG A 235 -26.21 5.78 45.89
N ILE A 236 -25.80 4.60 46.34
CA ILE A 236 -26.72 3.49 46.61
C ILE A 236 -27.07 3.40 48.10
N ASP A 237 -28.23 2.81 48.41
CA ASP A 237 -28.57 2.44 49.77
C ASP A 237 -27.98 1.07 50.11
N ASN A 238 -26.88 1.05 50.87
CA ASN A 238 -26.17 -0.18 51.24
C ASN A 238 -27.01 -1.22 52.02
N LYS A 239 -28.23 -0.86 52.49
CA LYS A 239 -29.15 -1.81 53.14
C LYS A 239 -30.00 -2.61 52.16
N THR A 240 -30.39 -2.00 51.05
CA THR A 240 -31.32 -2.57 50.06
C THR A 240 -30.65 -2.85 48.72
N GLN A 241 -29.52 -2.19 48.46
CA GLN A 241 -28.83 -2.25 47.18
C GLN A 241 -27.40 -2.77 47.35
N ARG A 242 -26.93 -3.46 46.32
CA ARG A 242 -25.54 -3.91 46.18
C ARG A 242 -24.99 -3.49 44.83
N ILE A 243 -23.69 -3.25 44.80
CA ILE A 243 -22.94 -2.94 43.59
C ILE A 243 -21.98 -4.08 43.26
N ASP A 244 -21.93 -4.48 42.00
CA ASP A 244 -20.91 -5.37 41.48
C ASP A 244 -20.42 -4.91 40.10
N MET A 245 -19.28 -5.46 39.68
CA MET A 245 -18.71 -5.20 38.36
C MET A 245 -18.22 -6.49 37.74
N ALA A 246 -18.57 -6.70 36.48
CA ALA A 246 -18.00 -7.75 35.66
C ALA A 246 -17.03 -7.13 34.67
N ILE A 247 -15.87 -7.77 34.53
CA ILE A 247 -14.79 -7.32 33.67
C ILE A 247 -14.55 -8.42 32.63
N VAL A 248 -14.51 -8.03 31.36
CA VAL A 248 -14.10 -8.88 30.26
C VAL A 248 -12.85 -8.26 29.66
N GLU A 249 -11.71 -8.89 29.88
CA GLU A 249 -10.45 -8.46 29.26
C GLU A 249 -10.21 -9.27 27.98
N SER A 250 -9.74 -8.61 26.93
CA SER A 250 -9.35 -9.27 25.70
C SER A 250 -8.15 -8.61 25.03
N PHE A 251 -7.23 -9.42 24.54
CA PHE A 251 -6.03 -8.94 23.85
C PHE A 251 -5.63 -9.89 22.73
N ASP A 252 -5.23 -9.32 21.61
CA ASP A 252 -4.74 -10.04 20.45
C ASP A 252 -3.31 -10.53 20.71
N ASP A 253 -2.87 -11.54 19.97
CA ASP A 253 -1.44 -11.84 19.95
C ASP A 253 -0.69 -10.74 19.17
N PHE A 254 0.62 -10.60 19.43
CA PHE A 254 1.50 -9.78 18.59
C PHE A 254 1.64 -10.37 17.18
N ARG A 255 0.68 -10.04 16.33
CA ARG A 255 0.54 -10.54 14.97
C ARG A 255 1.54 -9.86 14.05
N ALA A 256 2.27 -10.64 13.26
CA ALA A 256 3.21 -10.12 12.28
C ALA A 256 2.46 -9.65 11.03
N TRP A 257 2.69 -8.40 10.65
CA TRP A 257 2.28 -7.82 9.37
C TRP A 257 3.43 -8.00 8.40
N SER A 258 3.38 -9.09 7.61
CA SER A 258 4.53 -9.60 6.87
C SER A 258 4.38 -9.37 5.37
N GLY A 259 5.50 -9.04 4.73
CA GLY A 259 5.61 -8.86 3.28
C GLY A 259 6.75 -7.96 2.85
N GLY A 260 7.79 -7.89 3.66
CA GLY A 260 8.96 -7.05 3.44
C GLY A 260 10.05 -7.35 4.46
N VAL A 261 11.08 -6.53 4.48
CA VAL A 261 12.25 -6.72 5.36
C VAL A 261 12.00 -6.12 6.75
N ALA A 262 11.44 -4.91 6.81
CA ALA A 262 11.02 -4.32 8.07
C ALA A 262 9.81 -5.11 8.61
N LYS A 263 9.83 -5.33 9.91
CA LYS A 263 8.82 -6.06 10.63
C LYS A 263 7.90 -5.05 11.30
N ALA A 264 6.61 -5.17 11.03
CA ALA A 264 5.57 -4.47 11.77
C ALA A 264 4.73 -5.53 12.50
N TYR A 265 4.38 -5.24 13.75
CA TYR A 265 3.48 -6.06 14.55
C TYR A 265 2.39 -5.19 15.13
N ALA A 266 1.22 -5.78 15.34
CA ALA A 266 0.08 -5.15 16.00
C ALA A 266 -0.49 -6.10 17.05
N SER A 267 -0.92 -5.53 18.17
CA SER A 267 -1.59 -6.24 19.25
C SER A 267 -2.68 -5.34 19.85
N PRO A 268 -3.88 -5.31 19.26
CA PRO A 268 -5.04 -4.66 19.85
C PRO A 268 -5.40 -5.25 21.20
N PHE A 269 -5.81 -4.39 22.14
CA PHE A 269 -6.32 -4.78 23.44
C PHE A 269 -7.62 -4.03 23.75
N ASP A 270 -8.50 -4.67 24.50
CA ASP A 270 -9.68 -4.03 25.07
C ASP A 270 -10.10 -4.64 26.40
N VAL A 271 -10.76 -3.82 27.21
CA VAL A 271 -11.38 -4.21 28.47
C VAL A 271 -12.79 -3.64 28.49
N VAL A 272 -13.76 -4.51 28.73
CA VAL A 272 -15.16 -4.15 28.94
C VAL A 272 -15.45 -4.25 30.43
N ALA A 273 -15.89 -3.15 31.04
CA ALA A 273 -16.31 -3.10 32.43
C ALA A 273 -17.81 -2.82 32.50
N LEU A 274 -18.57 -3.82 32.96
CA LEU A 274 -20.01 -3.73 33.19
C LEU A 274 -20.25 -3.50 34.68
N LEU A 275 -20.65 -2.28 35.05
CA LEU A 275 -21.01 -1.94 36.42
C LEU A 275 -22.50 -2.16 36.61
N ARG A 276 -22.90 -2.85 37.67
CA ARG A 276 -24.29 -3.19 37.95
C ARG A 276 -24.67 -2.89 39.40
N VAL A 277 -25.87 -2.37 39.60
CA VAL A 277 -26.50 -2.23 40.91
C VAL A 277 -27.76 -3.07 40.95
N GLN A 278 -27.91 -3.86 42.02
CA GLN A 278 -29.07 -4.71 42.25
C GLN A 278 -29.78 -4.30 43.53
N ASN A 279 -31.10 -4.29 43.51
CA ASN A 279 -31.95 -4.16 44.69
C ASN A 279 -32.32 -5.56 45.19
N CYS A 280 -31.95 -5.88 46.42
CA CYS A 280 -32.11 -7.19 47.05
C CYS A 280 -32.98 -7.07 48.31
N SER A 281 -33.77 -8.09 48.60
CA SER A 281 -34.51 -8.15 49.87
C SER A 281 -33.59 -8.35 51.07
N ASP A 282 -32.51 -9.12 50.89
CA ASP A 282 -31.44 -9.30 51.86
C ASP A 282 -30.09 -9.22 51.11
N VAL A 283 -29.34 -8.14 51.37
CA VAL A 283 -28.03 -7.89 50.74
C VAL A 283 -26.99 -8.96 51.13
N PRO A 284 -26.77 -9.28 52.43
CA PRO A 284 -25.88 -10.37 52.84
C PRO A 284 -26.24 -11.73 52.23
N ALA A 285 -27.51 -12.12 52.23
CA ALA A 285 -27.94 -13.44 51.75
C ALA A 285 -28.14 -13.51 50.23
N ARG A 286 -28.06 -12.37 49.53
CA ARG A 286 -28.26 -12.24 48.06
C ARG A 286 -29.60 -12.81 47.59
N THR A 287 -30.64 -12.69 48.40
CA THR A 287 -31.96 -13.23 48.08
C THR A 287 -32.81 -12.20 47.33
N ASN A 288 -33.54 -12.68 46.30
CA ASN A 288 -34.45 -11.88 45.48
C ASN A 288 -33.84 -10.55 44.96
N CYS A 289 -32.64 -10.63 44.40
CA CYS A 289 -31.96 -9.48 43.80
C CYS A 289 -32.50 -9.20 42.39
N SER A 290 -32.85 -7.94 42.11
CA SER A 290 -33.25 -7.45 40.79
C SER A 290 -32.35 -6.30 40.37
N THR A 291 -31.90 -6.31 39.12
CA THR A 291 -31.00 -5.27 38.61
C THR A 291 -31.75 -3.97 38.35
N VAL A 292 -31.26 -2.88 38.95
CA VAL A 292 -31.85 -1.53 38.86
C VAL A 292 -31.00 -0.56 38.06
N PHE A 293 -29.68 -0.75 38.02
CA PHE A 293 -28.78 0.10 37.25
C PHE A 293 -27.73 -0.76 36.56
N LEU A 294 -27.37 -0.39 35.33
CA LEU A 294 -26.31 -1.02 34.58
C LEU A 294 -25.58 0.00 33.70
N ALA A 295 -24.25 -0.03 33.70
CA ALA A 295 -23.42 0.84 32.87
C ALA A 295 -22.33 0.04 32.15
N ASP A 296 -22.15 0.32 30.86
CA ASP A 296 -21.14 -0.29 29.99
C ASP A 296 -20.01 0.72 29.71
N TYR A 297 -18.82 0.41 30.22
CA TYR A 297 -17.59 1.17 29.98
C TYR A 297 -16.61 0.35 29.16
N ARG A 298 -15.98 0.99 28.17
CA ARG A 298 -14.98 0.39 27.30
C ARG A 298 -13.64 1.09 27.46
N TYR A 299 -12.59 0.27 27.43
CA TYR A 299 -11.20 0.69 27.34
C TYR A 299 -10.61 -0.06 26.15
N GLU A 300 -10.01 0.63 25.19
CA GLU A 300 -9.40 -0.02 24.03
C GLU A 300 -8.15 0.71 23.56
N GLY A 301 -7.27 -0.01 22.90
CA GLY A 301 -6.06 0.54 22.32
C GLY A 301 -5.32 -0.52 21.52
N GLY A 302 -4.16 -0.14 21.02
CA GLY A 302 -3.26 -1.05 20.34
C GLY A 302 -1.82 -0.78 20.71
N VAL A 303 -1.05 -1.86 20.78
CA VAL A 303 0.40 -1.79 20.90
C VAL A 303 1.02 -2.40 19.64
N GLY A 304 1.94 -1.67 19.04
CA GLY A 304 2.72 -2.11 17.90
C GLY A 304 4.18 -2.37 18.27
N ARG A 305 4.84 -3.20 17.47
CA ARG A 305 6.30 -3.37 17.51
C ARG A 305 6.89 -3.21 16.12
N THR A 306 7.99 -2.50 15.99
CA THR A 306 8.63 -2.25 14.70
C THR A 306 10.16 -2.18 14.78
N ASN A 307 10.82 -2.55 13.69
CA ASN A 307 12.25 -2.29 13.47
C ASN A 307 12.49 -1.39 12.25
N THR A 308 11.47 -0.72 11.71
CA THR A 308 11.59 0.10 10.50
C THR A 308 12.66 1.20 10.63
N LEU A 309 12.79 1.79 11.83
CA LEU A 309 13.78 2.84 12.10
C LEU A 309 15.22 2.35 11.88
N TYR A 310 15.51 1.09 12.22
CA TYR A 310 16.82 0.48 11.98
C TYR A 310 17.16 0.41 10.49
N TRP A 311 16.16 0.16 9.65
CA TRP A 311 16.32 0.05 8.20
C TRP A 311 16.32 1.38 7.45
N TYR A 312 16.02 2.49 8.15
CA TYR A 312 15.91 3.82 7.55
C TYR A 312 17.16 4.20 6.75
N GLY A 313 18.36 4.01 7.30
CA GLY A 313 19.61 4.40 6.64
C GLY A 313 19.80 3.71 5.28
N ILE A 314 19.47 2.43 5.18
CA ILE A 314 19.56 1.65 3.93
C ILE A 314 18.48 2.11 2.94
N ALA A 315 17.22 2.17 3.36
CA ALA A 315 16.13 2.61 2.49
C ALA A 315 16.35 4.04 1.96
N HIS A 316 16.84 4.93 2.83
CA HIS A 316 17.25 6.28 2.51
C HIS A 316 18.33 6.32 1.42
N ALA A 317 19.43 5.58 1.61
CA ALA A 317 20.54 5.54 0.66
C ALA A 317 20.09 4.99 -0.71
N LEU A 318 19.31 3.90 -0.73
CA LEU A 318 18.79 3.30 -1.96
C LEU A 318 17.95 4.30 -2.77
N ARG A 319 17.01 5.00 -2.12
CA ARG A 319 16.16 6.01 -2.78
C ARG A 319 16.96 7.21 -3.24
N LEU A 320 17.89 7.70 -2.43
CA LEU A 320 18.73 8.84 -2.79
C LEU A 320 19.58 8.54 -4.02
N VAL A 321 20.27 7.40 -4.04
CA VAL A 321 21.09 6.97 -5.19
C VAL A 321 20.21 6.75 -6.43
N GLY A 322 19.07 6.09 -6.28
CA GLY A 322 18.11 5.87 -7.36
C GLY A 322 17.59 7.18 -7.98
N GLN A 323 17.24 8.15 -7.13
CA GLN A 323 16.78 9.46 -7.58
C GLN A 323 17.89 10.25 -8.26
N MET A 324 19.08 10.31 -7.66
CA MET A 324 20.22 11.02 -8.22
C MET A 324 20.60 10.45 -9.59
N TYR A 325 20.57 9.13 -9.76
CA TYR A 325 20.78 8.50 -11.07
C TYR A 325 19.77 9.00 -12.10
N ASN A 326 18.47 9.02 -11.76
CA ASN A 326 17.43 9.46 -12.69
C ASN A 326 17.49 10.97 -12.99
N ILE A 327 17.89 11.81 -12.02
CA ILE A 327 18.16 13.24 -12.25
C ILE A 327 19.31 13.38 -13.26
N VAL A 328 20.44 12.71 -13.01
CA VAL A 328 21.59 12.73 -13.93
C VAL A 328 21.18 12.22 -15.32
N ARG A 329 20.36 11.16 -15.39
CA ARG A 329 19.83 10.63 -16.65
C ARG A 329 18.94 11.65 -17.39
N ALA A 330 18.09 12.39 -16.70
CA ALA A 330 17.28 13.44 -17.31
C ALA A 330 18.13 14.62 -17.81
N CYS A 331 19.14 15.04 -17.03
CA CYS A 331 20.07 16.10 -17.43
C CYS A 331 20.93 15.70 -18.65
N THR A 332 21.47 14.48 -18.64
CA THR A 332 22.27 13.94 -19.76
C THR A 332 21.42 13.74 -21.01
N LEU A 333 20.14 13.36 -20.88
CA LEU A 333 19.20 13.32 -21.99
C LEU A 333 19.02 14.70 -22.63
N LEU A 334 18.78 15.75 -21.83
CA LEU A 334 18.64 17.12 -22.33
C LEU A 334 19.93 17.61 -23.00
N ALA A 335 21.10 17.28 -22.44
CA ALA A 335 22.38 17.56 -23.06
C ALA A 335 22.54 16.83 -24.40
N GLY A 336 22.18 15.54 -24.47
CA GLY A 336 22.20 14.76 -25.71
C GLY A 336 21.28 15.32 -26.79
N CYS A 337 20.08 15.76 -26.40
CA CYS A 337 19.16 16.50 -27.29
C CYS A 337 19.79 17.82 -27.76
N TYR A 338 20.45 18.58 -26.87
CA TYR A 338 21.12 19.83 -27.24
C TYR A 338 22.23 19.60 -28.27
N TYR A 339 23.14 18.66 -28.00
CA TYR A 339 24.20 18.32 -28.95
C TYR A 339 23.68 17.78 -30.27
N ALA A 340 22.58 17.00 -30.26
CA ALA A 340 21.94 16.55 -31.50
C ALA A 340 21.49 17.74 -32.34
N ARG A 341 20.80 18.70 -31.72
CA ARG A 341 20.22 19.87 -32.41
C ARG A 341 21.27 20.87 -32.85
N CYS A 342 22.35 21.06 -32.10
CA CYS A 342 23.45 21.93 -32.51
C CYS A 342 24.18 21.48 -33.79
N THR A 343 24.09 20.19 -34.15
CA THR A 343 24.72 19.64 -35.36
C THR A 343 23.83 19.62 -36.60
N GLU A 344 22.57 20.03 -36.46
CA GLU A 344 21.63 20.15 -37.58
C GLU A 344 21.82 21.49 -38.29
N ASP A 345 21.79 21.47 -39.62
CA ASP A 345 22.11 22.64 -40.46
C ASP A 345 21.19 23.84 -40.15
N LYS A 346 19.93 23.58 -39.77
CA LYS A 346 18.95 24.61 -39.36
C LYS A 346 19.30 25.38 -38.08
N TYR A 347 20.15 24.83 -37.21
CA TYR A 347 20.50 25.45 -35.93
C TYR A 347 21.95 25.92 -35.85
N LEU A 348 22.76 25.69 -36.90
CA LEU A 348 24.15 26.14 -36.96
C LEU A 348 24.29 27.66 -36.76
N ASN A 349 23.35 28.44 -37.29
CA ASN A 349 23.34 29.90 -37.18
C ASN A 349 22.27 30.44 -36.19
N ALA A 350 21.58 29.54 -35.48
CA ALA A 350 20.50 29.94 -34.58
C ALA A 350 21.02 30.44 -33.22
N SER A 351 20.25 31.30 -32.57
CA SER A 351 20.55 31.81 -31.23
C SER A 351 20.56 30.69 -30.17
N LEU A 352 21.29 30.90 -29.06
CA LEU A 352 21.35 29.95 -27.94
C LEU A 352 19.93 29.57 -27.44
N ARG A 353 19.03 30.56 -27.35
CA ARG A 353 17.65 30.35 -26.92
C ARG A 353 16.88 29.41 -27.86
N GLN A 354 17.04 29.56 -29.17
CA GLN A 354 16.40 28.70 -30.16
C GLN A 354 16.96 27.27 -30.11
N ARG A 355 18.27 27.12 -29.88
CA ARG A 355 18.91 25.80 -29.70
C ARG A 355 18.41 25.10 -28.45
N LEU A 356 18.33 25.80 -27.32
CA LEU A 356 17.80 25.28 -26.06
C LEU A 356 16.31 24.91 -26.18
N LEU A 357 15.51 25.75 -26.84
CA LEU A 357 14.10 25.43 -27.10
C LEU A 357 13.97 24.20 -28.01
N GLY A 358 14.78 24.10 -29.07
CA GLY A 358 14.81 22.92 -29.94
C GLY A 358 15.21 21.65 -29.19
N ALA A 359 16.17 21.73 -28.27
CA ALA A 359 16.59 20.63 -27.40
C ALA A 359 15.47 20.21 -26.45
N LEU A 360 14.80 21.17 -25.81
CA LEU A 360 13.66 20.92 -24.93
C LEU A 360 12.49 20.26 -25.69
N CYS A 361 12.12 20.79 -26.85
CA CYS A 361 11.09 20.21 -27.70
C CYS A 361 11.44 18.78 -28.13
N THR A 362 12.72 18.51 -28.43
CA THR A 362 13.22 17.16 -28.75
C THR A 362 13.11 16.24 -27.53
N GLY A 363 13.51 16.70 -26.35
CA GLY A 363 13.34 15.95 -25.09
C GLY A 363 11.88 15.64 -24.78
N LEU A 364 10.96 16.58 -25.01
CA LEU A 364 9.52 16.38 -24.80
C LEU A 364 8.88 15.38 -25.78
N ARG A 365 9.51 15.10 -26.93
CA ARG A 365 9.08 14.05 -27.85
C ARG A 365 9.44 12.65 -27.34
N ILE A 366 10.43 12.54 -26.46
CA ILE A 366 10.84 11.28 -25.84
C ILE A 366 9.90 11.00 -24.65
N PRO A 367 9.25 9.83 -24.61
CA PRO A 367 8.41 9.44 -23.48
C PRO A 367 9.16 9.48 -22.13
N ALA A 368 8.66 10.26 -21.17
CA ALA A 368 9.25 10.32 -19.83
C ALA A 368 9.34 8.92 -19.17
N GLN A 369 8.40 8.03 -19.43
CA GLN A 369 8.35 6.70 -18.82
C GLN A 369 9.52 5.81 -19.27
N VAL A 370 10.03 6.00 -20.50
CA VAL A 370 11.24 5.32 -20.98
C VAL A 370 12.48 5.80 -20.23
N ILE A 371 12.47 7.05 -19.78
CA ILE A 371 13.57 7.67 -19.03
C ILE A 371 13.48 7.32 -17.54
N ILE A 372 12.28 7.28 -16.96
CA ILE A 372 12.09 6.97 -15.54
C ILE A 372 12.25 5.47 -15.27
N TYR A 373 11.60 4.63 -16.07
CA TYR A 373 11.56 3.17 -15.86
C TYR A 373 12.52 2.40 -16.75
N GLY A 374 13.24 3.04 -17.68
CA GLY A 374 14.09 2.33 -18.64
C GLY A 374 15.27 1.60 -18.00
N SER A 375 16.01 2.26 -17.10
CA SER A 375 17.23 1.68 -16.51
C SER A 375 16.89 0.71 -15.38
N TRP A 376 17.65 -0.39 -15.29
CA TRP A 376 17.48 -1.39 -14.24
C TRP A 376 17.91 -0.88 -12.86
N LEU A 377 18.96 -0.07 -12.80
CA LEU A 377 19.56 0.33 -11.53
C LEU A 377 18.56 1.10 -10.65
N PRO A 378 17.92 2.20 -11.10
CA PRO A 378 16.90 2.88 -10.30
C PRO A 378 15.71 1.99 -9.96
N VAL A 379 15.23 1.18 -10.91
CA VAL A 379 14.09 0.29 -10.68
C VAL A 379 14.38 -0.71 -9.56
N LEU A 380 15.56 -1.32 -9.56
CA LEU A 380 15.99 -2.23 -8.50
C LEU A 380 16.16 -1.51 -7.17
N LEU A 381 16.83 -0.35 -7.14
CA LEU A 381 17.05 0.41 -5.91
C LEU A 381 15.72 0.82 -5.24
N PHE A 382 14.78 1.37 -6.02
CA PHE A 382 13.47 1.76 -5.51
C PHE A 382 12.61 0.55 -5.12
N ALA A 383 12.63 -0.54 -5.89
CA ALA A 383 11.89 -1.74 -5.55
C ALA A 383 12.41 -2.41 -4.27
N ILE A 384 13.73 -2.45 -4.06
CA ILE A 384 14.34 -2.95 -2.83
C ILE A 384 14.01 -2.03 -1.66
N ALA A 385 14.10 -0.70 -1.84
CA ALA A 385 13.73 0.25 -0.79
C ALA A 385 12.25 0.08 -0.37
N HIS A 386 11.35 -0.11 -1.33
CA HIS A 386 9.93 -0.38 -1.07
C HIS A 386 9.70 -1.75 -0.41
N LEU A 387 10.43 -2.79 -0.82
CA LEU A 387 10.39 -4.09 -0.15
C LEU A 387 10.84 -4.00 1.32
N ILE A 388 11.72 -3.06 1.65
CA ILE A 388 12.17 -2.85 3.02
C ILE A 388 11.05 -2.28 3.89
N ASP A 389 10.43 -1.16 3.53
CA ASP A 389 9.53 -0.41 4.44
C ASP A 389 8.03 -0.51 4.14
N SER A 390 7.63 -1.16 3.02
CA SER A 390 6.21 -1.36 2.68
C SER A 390 5.34 -1.98 3.78
N PRO A 391 5.81 -2.94 4.63
CA PRO A 391 4.94 -3.51 5.66
C PRO A 391 4.51 -2.46 6.69
N PHE A 392 5.43 -1.60 7.12
CA PHE A 392 5.14 -0.53 8.07
C PHE A 392 4.37 0.61 7.42
N LEU A 393 4.68 0.98 6.18
CA LEU A 393 3.93 1.98 5.42
C LEU A 393 2.44 1.64 5.36
N TYR A 394 2.12 0.44 4.91
CA TYR A 394 0.73 0.02 4.76
C TYR A 394 0.06 -0.21 6.11
N PHE A 395 0.82 -0.63 7.12
CA PHE A 395 0.32 -0.69 8.50
C PHE A 395 -0.11 0.69 9.01
N THR A 396 0.69 1.75 8.78
CA THR A 396 0.31 3.11 9.17
C THR A 396 -0.92 3.61 8.41
N ILE A 397 -1.00 3.37 7.10
CA ILE A 397 -2.19 3.69 6.29
C ILE A 397 -3.44 3.01 6.88
N TYR A 398 -3.30 1.74 7.26
CA TYR A 398 -4.39 0.97 7.83
C TYR A 398 -4.88 1.53 9.18
N MET A 399 -3.95 1.93 10.05
CA MET A 399 -4.29 2.49 11.37
C MET A 399 -4.88 3.90 11.27
N ASP A 400 -4.39 4.73 10.35
CA ASP A 400 -4.95 6.07 10.10
C ASP A 400 -6.42 6.03 9.61
N LEU A 401 -6.82 4.92 8.99
CA LEU A 401 -8.21 4.66 8.57
C LEU A 401 -9.05 3.96 9.66
N GLY A 402 -8.55 3.87 10.89
CA GLY A 402 -9.24 3.33 12.07
C GLY A 402 -10.59 3.97 12.34
N THR A 403 -11.61 3.14 12.54
CA THR A 403 -12.95 3.58 12.97
C THR A 403 -13.12 3.39 14.46
N LEU A 404 -13.39 4.48 15.18
CA LEU A 404 -13.81 4.46 16.59
C LEU A 404 -15.33 4.52 16.68
N ASN A 405 -15.94 3.53 17.32
CA ASN A 405 -17.40 3.45 17.49
C ASN A 405 -18.17 3.66 16.16
N GLY A 406 -17.65 3.07 15.07
CA GLY A 406 -18.20 3.16 13.72
C GLY A 406 -18.05 4.54 13.05
N SER A 407 -17.11 5.38 13.49
CA SER A 407 -16.85 6.69 12.88
C SER A 407 -15.36 6.96 12.68
N THR A 408 -14.99 7.54 11.54
CA THR A 408 -13.67 8.10 11.28
C THR A 408 -13.71 9.61 11.51
N ARG A 409 -12.81 10.17 12.33
CA ARG A 409 -12.64 11.62 12.47
C ARG A 409 -11.32 12.01 11.82
N PHE A 410 -11.38 12.81 10.76
CA PHE A 410 -10.20 13.32 10.09
C PHE A 410 -9.90 14.73 10.57
N VAL A 411 -8.80 14.90 11.31
CA VAL A 411 -8.22 16.22 11.60
C VAL A 411 -7.44 16.70 10.36
N PRO A 412 -7.41 18.01 10.03
CA PRO A 412 -6.68 18.49 8.85
C PRO A 412 -5.21 18.04 8.76
N SER A 413 -4.51 17.96 9.89
CA SER A 413 -3.14 17.43 9.96
C SER A 413 -3.08 15.94 9.60
N GLN A 414 -4.03 15.13 10.07
CA GLN A 414 -4.15 13.72 9.72
C GLN A 414 -4.47 13.54 8.23
N ILE A 415 -5.30 14.40 7.63
CA ILE A 415 -5.58 14.37 6.18
C ILE A 415 -4.30 14.57 5.38
N TYR A 416 -3.47 15.53 5.78
CA TYR A 416 -2.19 15.78 5.12
C TYR A 416 -1.24 14.57 5.25
N THR A 417 -1.05 14.05 6.47
CA THR A 417 -0.22 12.86 6.71
C THR A 417 -0.71 11.67 5.93
N PHE A 418 -2.02 11.41 5.95
CA PHE A 418 -2.66 10.34 5.20
C PHE A 418 -2.42 10.51 3.69
N TRP A 419 -2.59 11.72 3.16
CA TRP A 419 -2.31 11.99 1.76
C TRP A 419 -0.85 11.69 1.41
N VAL A 420 0.10 12.11 2.23
CA VAL A 420 1.53 11.77 2.08
C VAL A 420 1.75 10.26 2.08
N LEU A 421 1.13 9.51 3.00
CA LEU A 421 1.24 8.05 3.03
C LEU A 421 0.65 7.39 1.77
N LEU A 422 -0.48 7.89 1.25
CA LEU A 422 -1.03 7.43 -0.03
C LEU A 422 -0.07 7.75 -1.20
N THR A 423 0.65 8.87 -1.15
CA THR A 423 1.70 9.13 -2.15
C THR A 423 2.86 8.15 -2.04
N CYS A 424 3.25 7.75 -0.83
CA CYS A 424 4.24 6.69 -0.61
C CYS A 424 3.74 5.34 -1.14
N HIS A 425 2.45 5.03 -0.99
CA HIS A 425 1.86 3.78 -1.49
C HIS A 425 2.09 3.59 -2.99
N MET A 426 2.06 4.67 -3.77
CA MET A 426 2.33 4.67 -5.22
C MET A 426 3.73 4.18 -5.60
N ARG A 427 4.67 4.07 -4.65
CA ARG A 427 6.00 3.50 -4.89
C ARG A 427 5.96 2.02 -5.25
N ASN A 428 4.83 1.33 -5.04
CA ASN A 428 4.61 0.01 -5.59
C ASN A 428 4.66 -0.06 -7.13
N VAL A 429 4.60 1.09 -7.83
CA VAL A 429 4.88 1.19 -9.27
C VAL A 429 6.27 0.66 -9.63
N TRP A 430 7.25 0.75 -8.72
CA TRP A 430 8.59 0.22 -8.95
C TRP A 430 8.62 -1.31 -8.92
N VAL A 431 7.81 -1.93 -8.04
CA VAL A 431 7.59 -3.38 -8.03
C VAL A 431 6.91 -3.81 -9.33
N LEU A 432 5.88 -3.09 -9.76
CA LEU A 432 5.22 -3.34 -11.04
C LEU A 432 6.19 -3.20 -12.23
N SER A 433 7.03 -2.17 -12.22
CA SER A 433 8.07 -1.96 -13.24
C SER A 433 9.09 -3.11 -13.28
N LEU A 434 9.50 -3.60 -12.10
CA LEU A 434 10.39 -4.75 -12.00
C LEU A 434 9.76 -6.02 -12.56
N VAL A 435 8.51 -6.31 -12.20
CA VAL A 435 7.76 -7.47 -12.71
C VAL A 435 7.56 -7.38 -14.22
N THR A 436 7.14 -6.22 -14.74
CA THR A 436 6.95 -6.04 -16.19
C THR A 436 8.25 -6.21 -16.96
N LYS A 437 9.38 -5.73 -16.44
CA LYS A 437 10.70 -6.00 -17.02
C LYS A 437 11.04 -7.50 -17.00
N GLY A 438 10.79 -8.19 -15.89
CA GLY A 438 10.99 -9.64 -15.77
C GLY A 438 10.15 -10.43 -16.78
N ILE A 439 8.87 -10.08 -16.94
CA ILE A 439 7.98 -10.68 -17.94
C ILE A 439 8.54 -10.45 -19.35
N LEU A 440 8.99 -9.24 -19.67
CA LEU A 440 9.55 -8.95 -20.98
C LEU A 440 10.83 -9.76 -21.24
N LEU A 441 11.71 -9.91 -20.24
CA LEU A 441 12.88 -10.78 -20.37
C LEU A 441 12.50 -12.25 -20.61
N ALA A 442 11.45 -12.75 -19.96
CA ALA A 442 11.00 -14.13 -20.10
C ALA A 442 10.25 -14.39 -21.43
N VAL A 443 9.47 -13.40 -21.90
CA VAL A 443 8.58 -13.53 -23.06
C VAL A 443 9.23 -13.10 -24.37
N ASP A 444 10.35 -12.35 -24.34
CA ASP A 444 11.02 -11.85 -25.54
C ASP A 444 11.56 -12.97 -26.45
N ARG A 445 10.66 -13.51 -27.27
CA ARG A 445 10.98 -14.33 -28.43
C ARG A 445 11.73 -13.40 -29.37
N HIS A 446 13.02 -13.68 -29.60
CA HIS A 446 13.96 -12.83 -30.32
C HIS A 446 13.53 -12.53 -31.77
N ARG A 447 12.49 -11.70 -31.92
CA ARG A 447 11.92 -11.30 -33.20
C ARG A 447 12.81 -10.25 -33.82
N ARG A 448 12.98 -10.35 -35.14
CA ARG A 448 13.85 -9.45 -35.90
C ARG A 448 13.32 -8.01 -35.80
N GLN A 449 14.16 -7.08 -35.37
CA GLN A 449 13.93 -5.62 -35.33
C GLN A 449 12.85 -5.05 -34.39
N THR A 450 12.22 -5.85 -33.54
CA THR A 450 11.13 -5.38 -32.64
C THR A 450 11.37 -5.70 -31.18
N ILE A 451 11.05 -4.78 -30.28
CA ILE A 451 10.99 -5.00 -28.82
C ILE A 451 9.54 -4.88 -28.35
N LEU A 452 9.07 -5.84 -27.56
CA LEU A 452 7.78 -5.76 -26.88
C LEU A 452 7.87 -4.77 -25.71
N GLY A 453 6.92 -3.84 -25.62
CA GLY A 453 6.82 -2.92 -24.49
C GLY A 453 5.37 -2.70 -24.07
N PHE A 454 5.19 -2.32 -22.81
CA PHE A 454 3.89 -1.91 -22.25
C PHE A 454 3.76 -0.38 -22.25
N ARG A 455 2.53 0.12 -22.40
CA ARG A 455 2.27 1.57 -22.27
C ARG A 455 2.71 2.09 -20.92
N GLY A 456 3.76 2.92 -20.90
CA GLY A 456 4.39 3.36 -19.67
C GLY A 456 3.47 4.13 -18.72
N TYR A 457 2.48 4.86 -19.25
CA TYR A 457 1.50 5.59 -18.42
C TYR A 457 0.48 4.66 -17.73
N LEU A 458 0.32 3.41 -18.17
CA LEU A 458 -0.57 2.47 -17.50
C LEU A 458 -0.02 2.01 -16.15
N LEU A 459 1.31 1.94 -16.01
CA LEU A 459 1.95 1.54 -14.75
C LEU A 459 1.53 2.43 -13.56
N PRO A 460 1.66 3.77 -13.63
CA PRO A 460 1.18 4.62 -12.55
C PRO A 460 -0.36 4.61 -12.40
N VAL A 461 -1.14 4.34 -13.46
CA VAL A 461 -2.60 4.19 -13.33
C VAL A 461 -2.97 2.93 -12.53
N VAL A 462 -2.30 1.81 -12.79
CA VAL A 462 -2.49 0.55 -12.05
C VAL A 462 -2.09 0.72 -10.58
N SER A 463 -0.96 1.38 -10.34
CA SER A 463 -0.52 1.76 -9.00
C SER A 463 -1.53 2.68 -8.30
N PHE A 464 -2.09 3.66 -9.00
CA PHE A 464 -3.12 4.55 -8.46
C PHE A 464 -4.39 3.82 -8.06
N LEU A 465 -4.88 2.93 -8.93
CA LEU A 465 -6.05 2.10 -8.60
C LEU A 465 -5.80 1.18 -7.41
N SER A 466 -4.54 0.75 -7.21
CA SER A 466 -4.21 -0.14 -6.08
C SER A 466 -4.42 0.53 -4.71
N VAL A 467 -4.39 1.86 -4.63
CA VAL A 467 -4.68 2.60 -3.39
C VAL A 467 -6.11 2.36 -2.90
N LEU A 468 -7.07 2.08 -3.80
CA LEU A 468 -8.46 1.84 -3.42
C LEU A 468 -8.61 0.62 -2.52
N PHE A 469 -7.72 -0.38 -2.62
CA PHE A 469 -7.79 -1.58 -1.79
C PHE A 469 -7.48 -1.33 -0.32
N GLU A 470 -6.79 -0.24 -0.01
CA GLU A 470 -6.48 0.18 1.37
C GLU A 470 -7.65 0.87 2.06
N ILE A 471 -8.68 1.28 1.31
CA ILE A 471 -9.84 1.99 1.86
C ILE A 471 -10.62 1.04 2.77
N ARG A 472 -10.81 1.46 4.02
CA ARG A 472 -11.65 0.78 5.01
C ARG A 472 -13.10 1.18 4.81
N LEU A 473 -13.98 0.19 4.79
CA LEU A 473 -15.42 0.39 4.66
C LEU A 473 -16.12 -0.25 5.86
N ILE A 474 -16.89 0.56 6.59
CA ILE A 474 -17.66 0.11 7.76
C ILE A 474 -18.58 -1.08 7.40
N VAL A 475 -19.15 -1.07 6.19
CA VAL A 475 -20.03 -2.14 5.68
C VAL A 475 -19.30 -3.48 5.50
N LEU A 476 -17.98 -3.45 5.27
CA LEU A 476 -17.17 -4.67 5.14
C LEU A 476 -16.71 -5.23 6.50
N ARG A 477 -16.91 -4.49 7.60
CA ARG A 477 -16.44 -4.90 8.93
C ARG A 477 -17.06 -6.24 9.34
N ASN A 478 -16.22 -7.24 9.54
CA ASN A 478 -16.65 -8.56 9.98
C ASN A 478 -15.71 -9.09 11.07
N THR A 479 -16.27 -9.25 12.28
CA THR A 479 -15.61 -9.80 13.46
C THR A 479 -16.29 -11.08 13.96
N HIS A 480 -16.83 -11.89 13.04
CA HIS A 480 -17.50 -13.15 13.37
C HIS A 480 -16.53 -14.14 14.04
N VAL A 481 -16.95 -14.73 15.17
CA VAL A 481 -16.19 -15.70 15.93
C VAL A 481 -16.30 -17.07 15.24
N LEU A 482 -15.17 -17.64 14.83
CA LEU A 482 -15.13 -18.92 14.10
C LEU A 482 -14.93 -20.11 15.03
N ARG A 483 -14.06 -19.96 16.03
CA ARG A 483 -13.70 -21.04 16.95
C ARG A 483 -13.40 -20.48 18.33
N ILE A 484 -13.92 -21.16 19.34
CA ILE A 484 -13.65 -20.90 20.76
C ILE A 484 -13.01 -22.14 21.36
N VAL A 485 -11.90 -21.96 22.08
CA VAL A 485 -11.19 -23.04 22.77
C VAL A 485 -10.99 -22.62 24.22
N PRO A 486 -11.37 -23.44 25.22
CA PRO A 486 -11.09 -23.11 26.61
C PRO A 486 -9.57 -23.07 26.83
N ALA A 487 -9.12 -22.10 27.63
CA ALA A 487 -7.72 -21.92 27.99
C ALA A 487 -7.57 -21.91 29.51
N HIS A 488 -6.41 -22.31 30.01
CA HIS A 488 -6.09 -22.16 31.42
C HIS A 488 -5.57 -20.73 31.69
N PRO A 489 -6.09 -20.03 32.71
CA PRO A 489 -5.61 -18.71 33.11
C PRO A 489 -4.24 -18.85 33.80
N SER A 490 -3.17 -18.94 33.00
CA SER A 490 -1.79 -19.00 33.47
C SER A 490 -1.04 -17.75 33.05
N GLY A 491 -0.61 -16.94 34.02
CA GLY A 491 0.14 -15.70 33.76
C GLY A 491 1.38 -15.90 32.88
N LEU A 492 2.09 -17.02 33.03
CA LEU A 492 3.25 -17.34 32.19
C LEU A 492 2.84 -17.63 30.74
N THR A 493 1.73 -18.35 30.53
CA THR A 493 1.22 -18.62 29.18
C THR A 493 0.75 -17.34 28.52
N LEU A 494 0.07 -16.47 29.26
CA LEU A 494 -0.36 -15.14 28.84
C LEU A 494 0.82 -14.27 28.40
N PHE A 495 1.86 -14.17 29.24
CA PHE A 495 3.06 -13.41 28.93
C PHE A 495 3.77 -13.90 27.66
N VAL A 496 3.89 -15.22 27.48
CA VAL A 496 4.44 -15.78 26.23
C VAL A 496 3.60 -15.39 25.02
N ARG A 497 2.27 -15.32 25.15
CA ARG A 497 1.35 -14.96 24.05
C ARG A 497 1.36 -13.47 23.74
N GLU A 498 1.58 -12.64 24.74
CA GLU A 498 1.84 -11.22 24.55
C GLU A 498 3.13 -11.01 23.75
N LEU A 499 4.18 -11.80 23.99
CA LEU A 499 5.43 -11.62 23.23
C LEU A 499 5.44 -12.29 21.85
N HIS A 500 4.65 -13.36 21.68
CA HIS A 500 4.66 -14.21 20.51
C HIS A 500 3.28 -14.68 20.07
N SER A 501 3.03 -14.54 18.77
CA SER A 501 1.88 -15.13 18.11
C SER A 501 2.15 -16.58 17.66
N ILE A 502 1.09 -17.32 17.38
CA ILE A 502 1.22 -18.62 16.72
C ILE A 502 1.79 -18.45 15.29
N PRO A 503 2.58 -19.40 14.77
CA PRO A 503 3.22 -19.27 13.46
C PRO A 503 2.24 -19.02 12.29
N SER A 504 1.00 -19.49 12.41
CA SER A 504 -0.05 -19.31 11.41
C SER A 504 -0.80 -17.98 11.51
N ASN A 505 -0.56 -17.17 12.54
CA ASN A 505 -1.25 -15.90 12.73
C ASN A 505 -0.38 -14.75 12.22
N PHE A 506 -0.54 -14.46 10.93
CA PHE A 506 0.15 -13.39 10.24
C PHE A 506 -0.80 -12.72 9.24
N LYS A 507 -0.57 -11.44 8.96
CA LYS A 507 -1.28 -10.70 7.92
C LYS A 507 -0.40 -10.62 6.68
N PHE A 508 -0.93 -11.10 5.55
CA PHE A 508 -0.27 -10.95 4.25
C PHE A 508 -0.38 -9.49 3.82
N TRP A 509 0.72 -8.77 3.98
CA TRP A 509 0.78 -7.32 3.82
C TRP A 509 2.01 -6.89 3.02
N GLY A 510 2.37 -5.60 3.04
CA GLY A 510 3.54 -5.09 2.29
C GLY A 510 3.51 -5.51 0.81
N VAL A 511 4.63 -6.04 0.32
CA VAL A 511 4.76 -6.47 -1.08
C VAL A 511 3.83 -7.64 -1.44
N TYR A 512 3.42 -8.49 -0.48
CA TYR A 512 2.40 -9.50 -0.78
C TYR A 512 1.05 -8.85 -1.13
N SER A 513 0.67 -7.80 -0.39
CA SER A 513 -0.52 -7.00 -0.71
C SER A 513 -0.35 -6.33 -2.08
N ASP A 514 0.82 -5.78 -2.37
CA ASP A 514 1.11 -5.17 -3.68
C ASP A 514 0.92 -6.14 -4.83
N VAL A 515 1.50 -7.34 -4.76
CA VAL A 515 1.40 -8.31 -5.86
C VAL A 515 -0.07 -8.63 -6.14
N LYS A 516 -0.89 -8.82 -5.10
CA LYS A 516 -2.33 -9.06 -5.22
C LYS A 516 -3.06 -7.82 -5.79
N ASN A 517 -2.87 -6.65 -5.19
CA ASN A 517 -3.61 -5.44 -5.53
C ASN A 517 -3.22 -4.90 -6.90
N LEU A 518 -1.94 -4.92 -7.25
CA LEU A 518 -1.46 -4.56 -8.58
C LEU A 518 -1.98 -5.52 -9.65
N PHE A 519 -2.08 -6.81 -9.35
CA PHE A 519 -2.65 -7.78 -10.29
C PHE A 519 -4.14 -7.50 -10.53
N ILE A 520 -4.94 -7.29 -9.48
CA ILE A 520 -6.36 -6.98 -9.62
C ILE A 520 -6.54 -5.63 -10.34
N SER A 521 -5.78 -4.60 -9.97
CA SER A 521 -5.76 -3.31 -10.67
C SER A 521 -5.37 -3.46 -12.14
N TRP A 522 -4.38 -4.30 -12.45
CA TRP A 522 -3.96 -4.57 -13.82
C TRP A 522 -5.09 -5.23 -14.63
N CYS A 523 -5.80 -6.21 -14.05
CA CYS A 523 -6.97 -6.82 -14.67
C CYS A 523 -8.08 -5.78 -14.94
N ALA A 524 -8.36 -4.89 -13.99
CA ALA A 524 -9.35 -3.83 -14.17
C ALA A 524 -8.96 -2.87 -15.30
N VAL A 525 -7.69 -2.41 -15.32
CA VAL A 525 -7.16 -1.58 -16.41
C VAL A 525 -7.21 -2.32 -17.74
N TYR A 526 -6.91 -3.62 -17.75
CA TYR A 526 -6.97 -4.45 -18.95
C TYR A 526 -8.39 -4.53 -19.51
N LEU A 527 -9.39 -4.79 -18.66
CA LEU A 527 -10.80 -4.86 -19.07
C LEU A 527 -11.30 -3.52 -19.61
N VAL A 528 -10.98 -2.41 -18.94
CA VAL A 528 -11.42 -1.07 -19.36
C VAL A 528 -10.71 -0.64 -20.65
N PHE A 529 -9.38 -0.65 -20.67
CA PHE A 529 -8.64 -0.13 -21.82
C PHE A 529 -8.57 -1.12 -22.98
N GLY A 530 -8.34 -2.40 -22.70
CA GLY A 530 -8.23 -3.45 -23.71
C GLY A 530 -9.60 -3.92 -24.22
N GLY A 531 -10.56 -4.13 -23.32
CA GLY A 531 -11.90 -4.58 -23.67
C GLY A 531 -12.79 -3.43 -24.15
N LEU A 532 -13.17 -2.51 -23.24
CA LEU A 532 -14.17 -1.48 -23.54
C LEU A 532 -13.67 -0.41 -24.53
N LEU A 533 -12.42 0.03 -24.39
CA LEU A 533 -11.85 1.05 -25.26
C LEU A 533 -11.11 0.48 -26.49
N GLY A 534 -10.98 -0.85 -26.59
CA GLY A 534 -10.30 -1.51 -27.71
C GLY A 534 -8.83 -1.10 -27.91
N GLN A 535 -8.17 -0.59 -26.87
CA GLN A 535 -6.80 -0.08 -26.97
C GLN A 535 -5.77 -1.17 -26.63
N PRO A 536 -4.81 -1.45 -27.53
CA PRO A 536 -3.75 -2.41 -27.23
C PRO A 536 -2.82 -1.86 -26.15
N LEU A 537 -2.64 -2.60 -25.05
CA LEU A 537 -1.84 -2.21 -23.89
C LEU A 537 -0.35 -2.51 -24.05
N SER A 538 -0.04 -3.52 -24.86
CA SER A 538 1.30 -3.92 -25.25
C SER A 538 1.46 -3.79 -26.76
N PHE A 539 2.66 -3.44 -27.20
CA PHE A 539 2.97 -3.37 -28.62
C PHE A 539 4.44 -3.60 -28.89
N HIS A 540 4.71 -4.05 -30.11
CA HIS A 540 6.05 -4.19 -30.63
C HIS A 540 6.52 -2.85 -31.22
N THR A 541 7.57 -2.27 -30.65
CA THR A 541 8.23 -1.10 -31.19
C THR A 541 9.40 -1.54 -32.06
N ASN A 542 9.46 -1.01 -33.29
CA ASN A 542 10.62 -1.14 -34.15
C ASN A 542 11.78 -0.31 -33.60
N VAL A 543 12.93 -0.94 -33.39
CA VAL A 543 14.13 -0.30 -32.83
C VAL A 543 15.34 -0.46 -33.76
N PRO A 544 16.34 0.44 -33.69
CA PRO A 544 17.57 0.33 -34.47
C PRO A 544 18.33 -0.99 -34.22
N ASN A 545 19.06 -1.49 -35.23
CA ASN A 545 19.82 -2.74 -35.08
C ASN A 545 20.99 -2.59 -34.11
N SER A 546 21.61 -1.41 -34.08
CA SER A 546 22.61 -0.98 -33.09
C SER A 546 22.11 -1.16 -31.65
N VAL A 547 20.90 -0.69 -31.36
CA VAL A 547 20.28 -0.80 -30.04
C VAL A 547 19.97 -2.26 -29.69
N LEU A 548 19.52 -3.06 -30.66
CA LEU A 548 19.26 -4.49 -30.45
C LEU A 548 20.52 -5.32 -30.23
N ARG A 549 21.64 -4.91 -30.83
CA ARG A 549 22.92 -5.64 -30.79
C ARG A 549 23.76 -5.25 -29.57
N PHE A 550 23.79 -3.96 -29.23
CA PHE A 550 24.69 -3.41 -28.23
C PHE A 550 23.97 -2.90 -26.97
N GLY A 551 22.66 -2.69 -27.02
CA GLY A 551 21.87 -2.19 -25.90
C GLY A 551 21.10 -3.28 -25.17
N SER A 552 20.73 -3.01 -23.91
CA SER A 552 19.79 -3.87 -23.19
C SER A 552 18.36 -3.71 -23.73
N ARG A 553 17.75 -4.79 -24.23
CA ARG A 553 16.39 -4.75 -24.80
C ARG A 553 15.33 -4.29 -23.80
N SER A 554 15.48 -4.72 -22.54
CA SER A 554 14.59 -4.37 -21.42
C SER A 554 14.71 -2.90 -21.00
N MET A 555 15.64 -2.13 -21.56
CA MET A 555 15.69 -0.67 -21.43
C MET A 555 14.42 0.00 -21.99
N PHE A 556 13.79 -0.64 -22.97
CA PHE A 556 12.55 -0.19 -23.60
C PHE A 556 11.34 -0.98 -23.11
N SER A 557 11.36 -1.38 -21.84
CA SER A 557 10.23 -2.10 -21.22
C SER A 557 8.92 -1.32 -21.28
N THR A 558 9.04 0.01 -21.25
CA THR A 558 7.95 0.90 -21.60
C THR A 558 8.02 1.27 -23.07
N SER A 559 6.86 1.24 -23.68
CA SER A 559 6.65 1.37 -25.10
C SER A 559 6.85 2.80 -25.61
N TRP A 560 7.42 3.00 -26.81
CA TRP A 560 7.74 4.34 -27.35
C TRP A 560 6.54 5.18 -27.80
N HIS A 561 5.37 4.57 -27.99
CA HIS A 561 4.15 5.29 -28.37
C HIS A 561 3.28 5.55 -27.11
N THR A 562 3.43 6.74 -26.53
CA THR A 562 2.67 7.15 -25.33
C THR A 562 1.19 7.41 -25.58
N VAL A 563 0.79 7.65 -26.82
CA VAL A 563 -0.60 7.92 -27.21
C VAL A 563 -0.97 6.96 -28.34
N ALA A 564 -2.15 6.35 -28.26
CA ALA A 564 -2.69 5.49 -29.32
C ALA A 564 -2.60 6.23 -30.66
N PRO A 565 -1.93 5.67 -31.68
CA PRO A 565 -1.96 6.29 -32.99
C PRO A 565 -3.41 6.30 -33.47
N HIS A 566 -3.97 7.50 -33.69
CA HIS A 566 -5.25 7.65 -34.36
C HIS A 566 -5.15 7.01 -35.75
N GLY A 567 -5.80 5.86 -35.94
CA GLY A 567 -6.28 5.31 -37.20
C GLY A 567 -5.29 5.01 -38.35
N SER A 568 -4.06 5.52 -38.36
CA SER A 568 -3.25 5.59 -39.58
C SER A 568 -2.23 4.45 -39.73
N LEU A 569 -1.79 3.80 -38.65
CA LEU A 569 -0.74 2.78 -38.75
C LEU A 569 -1.24 1.38 -39.10
N TYR A 570 -2.55 1.10 -38.98
CA TYR A 570 -3.10 -0.17 -39.44
C TYR A 570 -3.05 -0.30 -40.98
N HIS A 571 -3.02 0.82 -41.71
CA HIS A 571 -2.81 0.83 -43.16
C HIS A 571 -1.34 0.71 -43.61
N SER A 572 -0.38 0.72 -42.67
CA SER A 572 1.05 0.67 -43.02
C SER A 572 1.62 -0.75 -43.18
N ARG A 573 0.79 -1.80 -43.11
CA ARG A 573 1.24 -3.18 -43.41
C ARG A 573 1.62 -3.40 -44.88
N VAL A 574 1.39 -2.42 -45.77
CA VAL A 574 1.65 -2.54 -47.22
C VAL A 574 2.45 -1.35 -47.77
N GLN A 575 3.52 -0.93 -47.10
CA GLN A 575 4.51 -0.03 -47.74
C GLN A 575 5.91 -0.66 -47.74
N CYS A 576 6.43 -0.83 -48.95
CA CYS A 576 7.62 -1.56 -49.34
C CYS A 576 8.86 -1.34 -48.46
N HIS A 577 9.49 -2.46 -48.11
CA HIS A 577 10.72 -2.62 -47.32
C HIS A 577 12.05 -2.16 -47.99
N GLY A 578 12.02 -1.16 -48.88
CA GLY A 578 13.24 -0.62 -49.52
C GLY A 578 13.73 0.73 -48.96
N ARG A 579 12.87 1.49 -48.28
CA ARG A 579 13.22 2.80 -47.69
C ARG A 579 12.61 2.92 -46.31
N VAL A 580 13.45 3.05 -45.28
CA VAL A 580 13.00 3.46 -43.94
C VAL A 580 12.32 4.82 -44.09
N SER A 581 11.01 4.90 -43.81
CA SER A 581 10.26 6.16 -43.87
C SER A 581 10.93 7.23 -43.00
N ALA A 582 10.87 8.50 -43.40
CA ALA A 582 11.50 9.61 -42.67
C ALA A 582 11.13 9.59 -41.17
N ALA A 583 9.83 9.38 -40.88
CA ALA A 583 9.30 9.17 -39.54
C ALA A 583 10.01 8.07 -38.72
N ARG A 584 10.39 6.95 -39.34
CA ARG A 584 11.08 5.86 -38.66
C ARG A 584 12.55 6.19 -38.40
N ARG A 585 13.21 6.94 -39.29
CA ARG A 585 14.59 7.44 -39.06
C ARG A 585 14.63 8.44 -37.91
N SER A 586 13.68 9.36 -37.88
CA SER A 586 13.53 10.33 -36.78
C SER A 586 13.21 9.65 -35.44
N LEU A 587 12.42 8.57 -35.45
CA LEU A 587 12.18 7.77 -34.24
C LEU A 587 13.46 7.05 -33.78
N HIS A 588 14.19 6.42 -34.71
CA HIS A 588 15.46 5.76 -34.42
C HIS A 588 16.48 6.74 -33.83
N ALA A 589 16.52 7.98 -34.31
CA ALA A 589 17.35 9.04 -33.76
C ALA A 589 17.00 9.34 -32.29
N LEU A 590 15.71 9.49 -31.95
CA LEU A 590 15.27 9.67 -30.56
C LEU A 590 15.63 8.47 -29.68
N VAL A 591 15.52 7.25 -30.20
CA VAL A 591 15.91 6.02 -29.49
C VAL A 591 17.40 6.01 -29.19
N HIS A 592 18.25 6.38 -30.14
CA HIS A 592 19.70 6.48 -29.89
C HIS A 592 20.04 7.56 -28.88
N ILE A 593 19.41 8.72 -28.96
CA ILE A 593 19.62 9.79 -27.96
C ILE A 593 19.28 9.24 -26.57
N ALA A 594 18.11 8.62 -26.39
CA ALA A 594 17.68 8.07 -25.09
C ALA A 594 18.55 6.90 -24.59
N TRP A 595 19.07 6.08 -25.50
CA TRP A 595 19.94 4.95 -25.17
C TRP A 595 21.35 5.40 -24.78
N MET A 596 21.98 6.22 -25.62
CA MET A 596 23.37 6.64 -25.46
C MET A 596 23.56 7.69 -24.35
N THR A 597 22.47 8.32 -23.88
CA THR A 597 22.51 9.25 -22.75
C THR A 597 22.19 8.60 -21.42
N ASP A 598 21.82 7.31 -21.39
CA ASP A 598 21.71 6.60 -20.11
C ASP A 598 23.10 6.38 -19.50
N PRO A 599 23.37 6.82 -18.26
CA PRO A 599 24.70 6.76 -17.68
C PRO A 599 25.32 5.35 -17.65
N LEU A 600 24.53 4.34 -17.27
CA LEU A 600 25.01 2.96 -17.17
C LEU A 600 25.28 2.37 -18.56
N GLN A 601 24.37 2.57 -19.51
CA GLN A 601 24.58 2.12 -20.89
C GLN A 601 25.74 2.86 -21.57
N TYR A 602 25.93 4.15 -21.29
CA TYR A 602 27.05 4.93 -21.82
C TYR A 602 28.39 4.40 -21.32
N VAL A 603 28.51 4.11 -20.02
CA VAL A 603 29.70 3.48 -19.44
C VAL A 603 29.93 2.09 -20.04
N LEU A 604 28.87 1.30 -20.23
CA LEU A 604 28.96 0.00 -20.89
C LEU A 604 29.47 0.14 -22.33
N LEU A 605 28.98 1.12 -23.09
CA LEU A 605 29.43 1.40 -24.45
C LEU A 605 30.91 1.82 -24.50
N LEU A 606 31.36 2.64 -23.54
CA LEU A 606 32.77 3.00 -23.39
C LEU A 606 33.65 1.80 -23.05
N TRP A 607 33.12 0.85 -22.28
CA TRP A 607 33.83 -0.37 -21.91
C TRP A 607 33.91 -1.35 -23.09
N THR A 608 32.78 -1.63 -23.74
CA THR A 608 32.70 -2.64 -24.80
C THR A 608 33.22 -2.17 -26.16
N GLN A 609 33.32 -0.85 -26.38
CA GLN A 609 33.78 -0.22 -27.63
C GLN A 609 33.21 -0.90 -28.89
N PRO A 610 31.88 -0.89 -29.09
CA PRO A 610 31.27 -1.68 -30.15
C PRO A 610 31.69 -1.19 -31.54
N VAL A 611 31.94 -2.15 -32.44
CA VAL A 611 32.33 -1.91 -33.83
C VAL A 611 31.08 -1.76 -34.70
N VAL A 612 31.06 -0.74 -35.54
CA VAL A 612 30.05 -0.52 -36.58
C VAL A 612 30.69 -0.53 -37.97
N PHE A 613 29.93 -0.97 -38.97
CA PHE A 613 30.41 -1.14 -40.34
C PHE A 613 30.03 0.09 -41.18
N ARG A 614 30.99 0.55 -41.99
CA ARG A 614 30.86 1.71 -42.88
C ARG A 614 30.51 1.23 -44.28
N TYR A 615 29.39 1.69 -44.81
CA TYR A 615 28.92 1.40 -46.16
C TYR A 615 28.82 2.68 -46.99
N ARG A 616 29.20 2.63 -48.26
CA ARG A 616 29.01 3.70 -49.23
C ARG A 616 27.83 3.35 -50.14
N VAL A 617 26.89 4.26 -50.29
CA VAL A 617 25.75 4.10 -51.20
C VAL A 617 26.20 4.44 -52.62
N ALA A 618 26.25 3.46 -53.52
CA ALA A 618 26.80 3.59 -54.88
C ALA A 618 26.25 4.80 -55.69
N PRO A 619 24.95 5.11 -55.71
CA PRO A 619 24.43 6.24 -56.51
C PRO A 619 24.65 7.63 -55.90
N SER A 620 24.87 7.77 -54.58
CA SER A 620 24.99 9.08 -53.91
C SER A 620 26.36 9.33 -53.31
N ASN A 621 27.24 8.32 -53.31
CA ASN A 621 28.52 8.31 -52.60
C ASN A 621 28.40 8.63 -51.09
N HIS A 622 27.19 8.58 -50.53
CA HIS A 622 26.93 8.90 -49.14
C HIS A 622 27.34 7.73 -48.24
N ILE A 623 27.99 8.03 -47.13
CA ILE A 623 28.44 7.05 -46.15
C ILE A 623 27.36 6.80 -45.11
N ILE A 624 27.04 5.53 -44.85
CA ILE A 624 26.10 5.09 -43.83
C ILE A 624 26.84 4.15 -42.86
N TYR A 625 26.56 4.31 -41.58
CA TYR A 625 27.06 3.42 -40.53
C TYR A 625 25.96 2.45 -40.12
N HIS A 626 26.26 1.17 -40.05
CA HIS A 626 25.29 0.14 -39.66
C HIS A 626 25.92 -0.86 -38.69
N ALA A 627 25.16 -1.30 -37.69
CA ALA A 627 25.61 -2.27 -36.69
C ALA A 627 25.79 -3.71 -37.19
N LEU A 628 25.39 -4.02 -38.43
CA LEU A 628 25.42 -5.37 -38.99
C LEU A 628 26.51 -5.49 -40.06
N PRO A 629 27.29 -6.58 -40.08
CA PRO A 629 28.23 -6.88 -41.15
C PRO A 629 27.49 -7.22 -42.44
N TRP A 630 28.18 -7.07 -43.56
CA TRP A 630 27.64 -7.25 -44.91
C TRP A 630 26.84 -8.55 -45.08
N ARG A 631 27.39 -9.66 -44.57
CA ARG A 631 26.77 -10.99 -44.66
C ARG A 631 25.43 -11.06 -43.93
N GLU A 632 25.33 -10.43 -42.76
CA GLU A 632 24.08 -10.39 -41.99
C GLU A 632 23.09 -9.42 -42.65
N LEU A 633 23.58 -8.28 -43.15
CA LEU A 633 22.78 -7.28 -43.84
C LEU A 633 22.11 -7.87 -45.09
N ARG A 634 22.87 -8.59 -45.93
CA ARG A 634 22.39 -9.30 -47.13
C ARG A 634 21.42 -10.45 -46.82
N ARG A 635 21.53 -11.08 -45.64
CA ARG A 635 20.57 -12.09 -45.17
C ARG A 635 19.25 -11.47 -44.71
N LEU A 636 19.29 -10.23 -44.22
CA LEU A 636 18.13 -9.53 -43.66
C LEU A 636 17.40 -8.70 -44.72
N HIS A 637 18.14 -8.09 -45.63
CA HIS A 637 17.62 -7.28 -46.71
C HIS A 637 18.14 -7.90 -48.01
N GLY A 638 17.24 -8.27 -48.93
CA GLY A 638 17.62 -8.84 -50.22
C GLY A 638 18.19 -7.81 -51.20
N ASP A 639 17.95 -6.52 -50.94
CA ASP A 639 18.38 -5.38 -51.76
C ASP A 639 19.48 -4.61 -51.02
N VAL A 640 20.71 -5.11 -51.10
CA VAL A 640 21.91 -4.50 -50.48
C VAL A 640 22.98 -4.26 -51.54
N ASP A 641 22.76 -4.68 -52.79
CA ASP A 641 23.76 -4.64 -53.87
C ASP A 641 24.20 -3.20 -54.23
N HIS A 642 23.44 -2.19 -53.80
CA HIS A 642 23.76 -0.76 -53.93
C HIS A 642 24.68 -0.21 -52.83
N LEU A 643 25.09 -1.03 -51.86
CA LEU A 643 25.96 -0.66 -50.75
C LEU A 643 27.36 -1.28 -50.95
N GLU A 644 28.41 -0.45 -50.89
CA GLU A 644 29.80 -0.89 -50.95
C GLU A 644 30.40 -0.86 -49.54
N GLY A 645 30.98 -1.97 -49.07
CA GLY A 645 31.64 -2.03 -47.75
C GLY A 645 32.98 -1.27 -47.76
N VAL A 646 33.05 -0.14 -47.06
CA VAL A 646 34.24 0.74 -47.03
C VAL A 646 35.18 0.39 -45.86
N GLY A 647 34.64 -0.05 -44.72
CA GLY A 647 35.47 -0.37 -43.55
C GLY A 647 34.69 -0.52 -42.25
N GLN A 648 35.40 -0.40 -41.13
CA GLN A 648 34.86 -0.51 -39.78
C GLN A 648 35.28 0.70 -38.95
N ALA A 649 34.43 1.11 -38.00
CA ALA A 649 34.72 2.18 -37.05
C ALA A 649 34.20 1.81 -35.66
N LEU A 650 34.81 2.35 -34.60
CA LEU A 650 34.28 2.23 -33.25
C LEU A 650 33.13 3.23 -33.08
N LEU A 651 31.97 2.76 -32.61
CA LEU A 651 30.77 3.60 -32.42
C LEU A 651 31.07 4.84 -31.57
N MET A 652 31.87 4.68 -30.51
CA MET A 652 32.24 5.75 -29.58
C MET A 652 33.32 6.70 -30.12
N LYS A 653 33.92 6.41 -31.29
CA LYS A 653 34.83 7.33 -32.00
C LYS A 653 34.11 8.16 -33.07
N LEU A 654 32.89 7.79 -33.44
CA LEU A 654 32.11 8.57 -34.41
C LEU A 654 31.67 9.92 -33.82
N PRO A 655 31.49 10.98 -34.63
CA PRO A 655 30.78 12.19 -34.22
C PRO A 655 29.37 11.89 -33.71
N TRP A 656 28.85 12.71 -32.78
CA TRP A 656 27.52 12.50 -32.17
C TRP A 656 26.39 12.36 -33.20
N ARG A 657 26.40 13.18 -34.26
CA ARG A 657 25.46 13.11 -35.39
C ARG A 657 25.48 11.72 -36.04
N GLU A 658 26.66 11.18 -36.33
CA GLU A 658 26.82 9.87 -36.97
C GLU A 658 26.41 8.71 -36.05
N ARG A 659 26.57 8.86 -34.73
CA ARG A 659 26.08 7.88 -33.74
C ARG A 659 24.55 7.81 -33.73
N ILE A 660 23.89 8.96 -33.72
CA ILE A 660 22.42 9.06 -33.67
C ILE A 660 21.77 8.47 -34.93
N TYR A 661 22.42 8.58 -36.09
CA TYR A 661 21.89 8.10 -37.36
C TYR A 661 22.44 6.73 -37.80
N CYS A 662 23.14 6.01 -36.91
CA CYS A 662 23.61 4.65 -37.16
C CYS A 662 22.42 3.67 -37.29
N GLN A 663 22.44 2.74 -38.24
CA GLN A 663 21.32 1.84 -38.55
C GLN A 663 21.42 0.43 -37.96
#